data_AF-A0A2V0NWR9-F1
#
_entry.id   AF-A0A2V0NWR9-F1
#
_cell.length_a   1.000
_cell.length_b   1.000
_cell.length_c   1.000
_cell.angle_alpha   90.00
_cell.angle_beta   90.00
_cell.angle_gamma   90.00
#
_symmetry.space_group_name_H-M   'P 1'
#
loop_
_entity.id
_entity.type
_entity.pdbx_description
1 polymer ?
#
loop_
_entity_poly.entity_id
_entity_poly.type
_entity_poly.pdbx_seq_one_letter_code
_entity_poly.pdbx_strand_id
1 'polypeptide(L)'
;MQAPGRSAASWRSGSADAARSTAAGRVPVASVPSRAGDAAGAGSGAAHASAARSSGASVAGVVDAIKRSPLGLELPSDTPGLARIASSLEEDEITEAAVRLVREHGLMEAKAMVTTDAAVLFSPRTDDLALFQASLPDGGSRRSRDSTPAEVAAALDALKRSPLSLDLPAGHPGVDSIAGMPDDLITATAVFLIREHGLLDAKSMVASDLQVIKLASVEVQARLAAEAKAAAEFEAAAAAASAAVPSELAAAHDVVKRSPLMLDLPGSHPGLAAIADLPDDLILATVVALVREHGLLDAKALVLENPEVIKEAAPGVQARLEAEAAAAAAEAAAAAAAAEEEAAAEEALRVPEPVAASPVPAQVPAQYAGVLDALKRSPLMLELPANHPGLAAIAGMPDDLVIDSVTFLVREVGWFEAKNYVSQDAEVLAEAADEVLAIREADAEAAAAAEAEAAGAAEAEAAAEAAVPVTAAAPVTAAPVAAPGAFAGVLDALKRSPLMLELPANHPGLAAISKLSDLAIIAGAAHLVRQEGLLDAKDMVRKSADVLVGAAEAARLQAEAEAAAAAAEAEAAAAAEAEAAAEAEAAAPAAIPTAAPVAAPSAAVAGVLDALKRSPLMLELPANHPGLAAIAGMPDDLVIDSVTLLVREVGWFEAKNYVSQDAEVLAEAADEVLAIREAEAKAAAAAAAEAAAAAEAEAAAEAGVQVSSAAPVAAAPVAAPGAFAGVLDALKRSPLMLELPANHPGLAAISKLSDLAIIAGAAHLVRQEGLLDAKAMVAQSAEVLLKAAQEAAAKAEAEAAAAAAEAAAAEAAAAAEAVAEIPSDLAAVIDAIRRSPLSLELPPNHKGLDAIADMPERLVTDAVTLLVREVGWAGAKQYVLEDAEVLAEAAVEYIAQRDAEEKARAKKDDDDDEGGGSAPPPAQRPSMAATLGAAALAASGRAQQPAYAARASEAPSARRTGTSCNTATEARSRSFARLKESPGLALLAAGSIVWNLLGPLGGVLVKVAQHPSATPSFSTGRNSRGTIVANAA
;
A
#
# COMPACT_ATOMS: atom_id res chain seq x y z
N MET A 1 59.99 14.52 36.47
CA MET A 1 58.53 14.56 36.77
C MET A 1 57.92 13.28 36.22
N GLN A 2 56.86 12.75 36.84
CA GLN A 2 56.46 11.35 36.67
C GLN A 2 55.29 11.15 35.69
N ALA A 3 55.19 9.91 35.18
CA ALA A 3 54.19 9.42 34.24
C ALA A 3 53.00 8.74 34.95
N PRO A 4 51.85 8.54 34.28
CA PRO A 4 50.69 7.83 34.84
C PRO A 4 50.82 6.29 34.72
N GLY A 5 50.00 5.53 35.48
CA GLY A 5 49.82 4.10 35.20
C GLY A 5 49.01 3.26 36.21
N ARG A 6 48.00 2.55 35.67
CA ARG A 6 47.55 1.17 35.95
C ARG A 6 46.97 0.73 37.32
N SER A 7 45.98 -0.17 37.20
CA SER A 7 45.69 -1.33 38.07
C SER A 7 45.07 -1.12 39.47
N ALA A 8 44.57 -2.16 40.17
CA ALA A 8 43.74 -3.32 39.78
C ALA A 8 43.44 -4.21 41.02
N ALA A 9 42.25 -4.82 41.05
CA ALA A 9 41.90 -6.10 41.68
C ALA A 9 42.02 -6.33 43.22
N SER A 10 41.03 -7.10 43.71
CA SER A 10 41.00 -7.90 44.95
C SER A 10 40.84 -7.20 46.30
N TRP A 11 40.05 -7.83 47.19
CA TRP A 11 40.57 -8.59 48.34
C TRP A 11 39.56 -9.71 48.70
N ARG A 12 39.92 -10.64 49.61
CA ARG A 12 39.17 -11.87 49.96
C ARG A 12 38.95 -11.99 51.48
N SER A 13 38.18 -13.01 51.86
CA SER A 13 38.02 -13.60 53.22
C SER A 13 37.03 -12.90 54.16
N GLY A 14 36.41 -13.60 55.13
CA GLY A 14 36.54 -15.03 55.44
C GLY A 14 35.50 -15.55 56.45
N SER A 15 35.34 -16.87 56.52
CA SER A 15 34.34 -17.59 57.32
C SER A 15 34.84 -18.00 58.71
N ALA A 16 33.97 -17.93 59.74
CA ALA A 16 34.06 -18.78 60.95
C ALA A 16 32.74 -18.78 61.76
N ASP A 17 32.41 -19.93 62.38
CA ASP A 17 31.38 -20.08 63.41
C ASP A 17 31.80 -19.49 64.78
N ALA A 18 30.83 -19.13 65.65
CA ALA A 18 30.60 -19.84 66.92
C ALA A 18 29.59 -19.20 67.92
N ALA A 19 28.65 -20.03 68.37
CA ALA A 19 28.16 -20.21 69.75
C ALA A 19 27.87 -19.01 70.72
N ARG A 20 26.56 -18.76 70.94
CA ARG A 20 25.80 -19.09 72.20
C ARG A 20 26.20 -18.44 73.57
N SER A 21 25.21 -17.79 74.22
CA SER A 21 24.76 -17.99 75.64
C SER A 21 24.67 -16.75 76.59
N THR A 22 23.52 -16.63 77.28
CA THR A 22 23.24 -16.10 78.67
C THR A 22 23.87 -14.78 79.17
N ALA A 23 23.19 -13.75 79.71
CA ALA A 23 21.92 -13.54 80.48
C ALA A 23 22.00 -13.67 82.03
N ALA A 24 21.57 -12.62 82.78
CA ALA A 24 20.92 -12.67 84.12
C ALA A 24 20.64 -11.26 84.74
N GLY A 25 19.53 -11.09 85.47
CA GLY A 25 19.20 -9.91 86.32
C GLY A 25 17.83 -10.04 87.01
N ARG A 26 17.71 -9.77 88.33
CA ARG A 26 16.62 -10.21 89.24
C ARG A 26 16.56 -9.34 90.53
N VAL A 27 15.58 -9.37 91.45
CA VAL A 27 14.11 -9.71 91.57
C VAL A 27 13.73 -9.47 93.08
N PRO A 28 12.48 -9.18 93.54
CA PRO A 28 11.52 -10.22 94.00
C PRO A 28 10.02 -9.76 94.06
N VAL A 29 9.22 -10.31 95.01
CA VAL A 29 7.85 -9.95 95.49
C VAL A 29 6.63 -10.47 94.70
N ALA A 30 5.63 -11.00 95.43
CA ALA A 30 4.24 -11.32 95.03
C ALA A 30 3.37 -11.62 96.28
N SER A 31 2.02 -11.50 96.21
CA SER A 31 1.09 -11.97 97.27
C SER A 31 -0.37 -12.22 96.81
N VAL A 32 -1.05 -13.19 97.45
CA VAL A 32 -2.40 -13.81 97.21
C VAL A 32 -2.80 -14.61 98.50
N PRO A 33 -4.01 -15.21 98.76
CA PRO A 33 -5.34 -15.20 98.10
C PRO A 33 -6.57 -15.05 99.05
N SER A 34 -7.82 -15.04 98.53
CA SER A 34 -9.07 -15.63 99.15
C SER A 34 -10.29 -15.56 98.19
N ARG A 35 -11.12 -16.61 97.95
CA ARG A 35 -12.02 -17.49 98.79
C ARG A 35 -13.39 -16.85 99.10
N ALA A 36 -14.55 -17.54 99.16
CA ALA A 36 -14.95 -18.95 98.89
C ALA A 36 -16.51 -19.03 98.70
N GLY A 37 -17.07 -20.17 98.28
CA GLY A 37 -18.53 -20.43 98.32
C GLY A 37 -18.98 -21.68 97.56
N ASP A 38 -19.78 -22.56 98.20
CA ASP A 38 -19.97 -23.96 97.80
C ASP A 38 -21.20 -24.31 96.92
N ALA A 39 -21.13 -25.52 96.36
CA ALA A 39 -22.04 -26.24 95.48
C ALA A 39 -23.53 -26.37 95.88
N ALA A 40 -24.40 -26.60 94.88
CA ALA A 40 -25.14 -27.89 94.68
C ALA A 40 -26.19 -27.83 93.54
N GLY A 41 -26.57 -29.00 92.98
CA GLY A 41 -27.95 -29.25 92.52
C GLY A 41 -28.24 -29.40 91.02
N ALA A 42 -28.46 -30.66 90.59
CA ALA A 42 -29.39 -31.15 89.57
C ALA A 42 -29.85 -30.25 88.37
N GLY A 43 -29.43 -30.65 87.16
CA GLY A 43 -30.32 -31.36 86.22
C GLY A 43 -31.30 -30.58 85.32
N SER A 44 -31.16 -30.79 84.00
CA SER A 44 -32.21 -30.74 82.96
C SER A 44 -32.85 -29.38 82.59
N GLY A 45 -32.35 -28.77 81.51
CA GLY A 45 -33.18 -28.02 80.55
C GLY A 45 -32.82 -26.54 80.31
N ALA A 46 -32.94 -26.13 79.04
CA ALA A 46 -33.03 -24.74 78.55
C ALA A 46 -31.85 -23.76 78.83
N ALA A 47 -30.85 -23.79 77.96
CA ALA A 47 -30.01 -22.65 77.56
C ALA A 47 -29.48 -22.90 76.12
N HIS A 48 -29.19 -21.91 75.26
CA HIS A 48 -29.12 -20.46 75.49
C HIS A 48 -30.05 -19.66 74.56
N ALA A 49 -30.81 -18.74 75.16
CA ALA A 49 -31.17 -17.48 74.52
C ALA A 49 -30.55 -16.35 75.36
N SER A 50 -29.37 -15.85 74.97
CA SER A 50 -28.74 -14.62 75.50
C SER A 50 -27.38 -14.34 74.81
N ALA A 51 -27.36 -14.17 73.49
CA ALA A 51 -26.18 -13.69 72.76
C ALA A 51 -26.49 -12.63 71.68
N ALA A 52 -27.75 -12.19 71.56
CA ALA A 52 -28.15 -11.08 70.73
C ALA A 52 -28.23 -9.80 71.56
N ARG A 53 -27.13 -9.04 71.63
CA ARG A 53 -27.15 -7.63 72.04
C ARG A 53 -26.84 -6.80 70.81
N SER A 54 -27.82 -6.03 70.36
CA SER A 54 -27.72 -5.13 69.21
C SER A 54 -26.57 -4.14 69.36
N SER A 55 -25.65 -4.13 68.40
CA SER A 55 -24.46 -3.27 68.32
C SER A 55 -24.73 -1.90 67.71
N GLY A 56 -26.00 -1.45 67.65
CA GLY A 56 -26.38 -0.15 67.11
C GLY A 56 -25.57 1.01 67.72
N ALA A 57 -24.92 1.79 66.85
CA ALA A 57 -24.07 2.89 67.26
C ALA A 57 -24.86 3.92 68.07
N SER A 58 -24.32 4.42 69.19
CA SER A 58 -25.00 5.50 69.92
C SER A 58 -25.14 6.75 69.04
N VAL A 59 -26.18 7.56 69.22
CA VAL A 59 -26.35 8.81 68.42
C VAL A 59 -25.11 9.72 68.47
N ALA A 60 -24.36 9.71 69.59
CA ALA A 60 -23.09 10.41 69.70
C ALA A 60 -21.97 9.78 68.84
N GLY A 61 -21.93 8.45 68.75
CA GLY A 61 -21.04 7.70 67.86
C GLY A 61 -21.37 7.94 66.39
N VAL A 62 -22.66 7.95 66.01
CA VAL A 62 -23.11 8.32 64.66
C VAL A 62 -22.65 9.73 64.27
N VAL A 63 -22.79 10.71 65.17
CA VAL A 63 -22.34 12.09 64.90
C VAL A 63 -20.81 12.18 64.79
N ASP A 64 -20.05 11.44 65.60
CA ASP A 64 -18.59 11.40 65.50
C ASP A 64 -18.12 10.66 64.24
N ALA A 65 -18.78 9.56 63.85
CA ALA A 65 -18.53 8.86 62.59
C ALA A 65 -18.79 9.75 61.37
N ILE A 66 -19.93 10.46 61.32
CA ILE A 66 -20.24 11.46 60.27
C ILE A 66 -19.20 12.59 60.26
N LYS A 67 -18.72 13.02 61.43
CA LYS A 67 -17.68 14.06 61.57
C LYS A 67 -16.28 13.59 61.14
N ARG A 68 -15.96 12.30 61.29
CA ARG A 68 -14.70 11.67 60.82
C ARG A 68 -14.74 11.27 59.35
N SER A 69 -15.93 11.02 58.80
CA SER A 69 -16.17 10.75 57.39
C SER A 69 -15.72 11.91 56.48
N PRO A 70 -15.56 11.73 55.15
CA PRO A 70 -15.26 12.84 54.24
C PRO A 70 -16.33 13.95 54.25
N LEU A 71 -17.56 13.69 54.71
CA LEU A 71 -18.56 14.74 54.90
C LEU A 71 -18.14 15.75 55.97
N GLY A 72 -17.36 15.37 56.98
CA GLY A 72 -16.82 16.29 57.99
C GLY A 72 -17.88 17.23 58.60
N LEU A 73 -19.08 16.70 58.87
CA LEU A 73 -20.22 17.49 59.33
C LEU A 73 -20.36 17.43 60.86
N GLU A 74 -20.51 18.59 61.48
CA GLU A 74 -20.95 18.70 62.88
C GLU A 74 -22.47 18.81 62.92
N LEU A 75 -23.16 17.66 62.91
CA LEU A 75 -24.62 17.61 63.07
C LEU A 75 -25.01 17.73 64.54
N PRO A 76 -26.01 18.54 64.92
CA PRO A 76 -26.56 18.52 66.26
C PRO A 76 -27.32 17.21 66.52
N SER A 77 -27.30 16.72 67.76
CA SER A 77 -27.77 15.38 68.13
C SER A 77 -29.28 15.13 67.96
N ASP A 78 -30.05 16.18 67.69
CA ASP A 78 -31.48 16.16 67.39
C ASP A 78 -31.81 16.24 65.89
N THR A 79 -30.80 16.21 65.01
CA THR A 79 -30.99 16.17 63.54
C THR A 79 -31.86 14.96 63.16
N PRO A 80 -32.91 15.14 62.31
CA PRO A 80 -33.73 14.03 61.83
C PRO A 80 -32.88 12.96 61.13
N GLY A 81 -33.32 11.71 61.24
CA GLY A 81 -32.62 10.53 60.71
C GLY A 81 -31.58 9.92 61.66
N LEU A 82 -30.84 10.70 62.45
CA LEU A 82 -29.74 10.20 63.30
C LEU A 82 -30.15 9.05 64.23
N ALA A 83 -31.32 9.15 64.86
CA ALA A 83 -31.83 8.13 65.77
C ALA A 83 -32.24 6.81 65.07
N ARG A 84 -32.50 6.84 63.75
CA ARG A 84 -32.69 5.62 62.95
C ARG A 84 -31.35 4.99 62.63
N ILE A 85 -30.41 5.78 62.09
CA ILE A 85 -29.03 5.34 61.78
C ILE A 85 -28.39 4.67 63.00
N ALA A 86 -28.50 5.29 64.17
CA ALA A 86 -28.04 4.74 65.46
C ALA A 86 -28.62 3.35 65.82
N SER A 87 -29.80 3.01 65.30
CA SER A 87 -30.45 1.71 65.52
C SER A 87 -30.17 0.68 64.42
N SER A 88 -29.47 1.05 63.35
CA SER A 88 -29.47 0.27 62.09
C SER A 88 -28.20 0.30 61.24
N LEU A 89 -27.19 1.11 61.57
CA LEU A 89 -25.84 1.06 60.99
C LEU A 89 -24.76 1.11 62.08
N GLU A 90 -23.63 0.46 61.84
CA GLU A 90 -22.40 0.58 62.63
C GLU A 90 -21.51 1.76 62.18
N GLU A 91 -20.52 2.17 62.99
CA GLU A 91 -19.73 3.38 62.72
C GLU A 91 -18.96 3.34 61.39
N ASP A 92 -18.48 2.17 60.99
CA ASP A 92 -17.77 1.96 59.72
C ASP A 92 -18.72 2.07 58.50
N GLU A 93 -19.91 1.46 58.58
CA GLU A 93 -20.95 1.54 57.53
C GLU A 93 -21.43 2.98 57.30
N ILE A 94 -21.49 3.78 58.36
CA ILE A 94 -21.82 5.21 58.30
C ILE A 94 -20.72 5.99 57.55
N THR A 95 -19.44 5.65 57.74
CA THR A 95 -18.37 6.24 56.94
C THR A 95 -18.37 5.77 55.49
N GLU A 96 -18.72 4.51 55.20
CA GLU A 96 -18.82 4.01 53.83
C GLU A 96 -20.01 4.65 53.07
N ALA A 97 -21.19 4.72 53.68
CA ALA A 97 -22.34 5.43 53.13
C ALA A 97 -22.03 6.91 52.84
N ALA A 98 -21.25 7.56 53.72
CA ALA A 98 -20.78 8.92 53.51
C ALA A 98 -19.78 9.05 52.35
N VAL A 99 -18.84 8.10 52.20
CA VAL A 99 -17.92 8.03 51.04
C VAL A 99 -18.71 7.83 49.75
N ARG A 100 -19.68 6.90 49.74
CA ARG A 100 -20.55 6.60 48.59
C ARG A 100 -21.34 7.84 48.16
N LEU A 101 -22.01 8.51 49.09
CA LEU A 101 -22.80 9.71 48.79
C LEU A 101 -21.92 10.84 48.24
N VAL A 102 -20.70 11.02 48.76
CA VAL A 102 -19.70 11.97 48.23
C VAL A 102 -19.22 11.60 46.83
N ARG A 103 -19.16 10.30 46.48
CA ARG A 103 -18.82 9.82 45.13
C ARG A 103 -19.97 9.99 44.13
N GLU A 104 -21.21 9.75 44.55
CA GLU A 104 -22.40 9.80 43.68
C GLU A 104 -22.89 11.24 43.43
N HIS A 105 -22.83 12.13 44.44
CA HIS A 105 -23.36 13.50 44.34
C HIS A 105 -22.30 14.60 44.46
N GLY A 106 -21.05 14.26 44.79
CA GLY A 106 -20.01 15.24 45.08
C GLY A 106 -20.15 15.86 46.48
N LEU A 107 -19.02 16.27 47.06
CA LEU A 107 -18.91 16.63 48.47
C LEU A 107 -19.89 17.71 48.97
N MET A 108 -20.18 18.72 48.16
CA MET A 108 -21.03 19.84 48.57
C MET A 108 -22.52 19.47 48.60
N GLU A 109 -22.97 18.64 47.66
CA GLU A 109 -24.37 18.20 47.57
C GLU A 109 -24.65 17.07 48.57
N ALA A 110 -23.74 16.11 48.68
CA ALA A 110 -23.76 15.07 49.71
C ALA A 110 -23.85 15.67 51.14
N LYS A 111 -23.08 16.73 51.43
CA LYS A 111 -23.20 17.48 52.69
C LYS A 111 -24.60 18.10 52.84
N ALA A 112 -25.10 18.78 51.82
CA ALA A 112 -26.40 19.46 51.87
C ALA A 112 -27.56 18.47 52.12
N MET A 113 -27.54 17.31 51.45
CA MET A 113 -28.50 16.22 51.64
C MET A 113 -28.49 15.72 53.09
N VAL A 114 -27.31 15.39 53.63
CA VAL A 114 -27.16 14.86 55.00
C VAL A 114 -27.47 15.91 56.09
N THR A 115 -27.27 17.21 55.81
CA THR A 115 -27.77 18.28 56.70
C THR A 115 -29.28 18.51 56.62
N THR A 116 -29.96 18.00 55.59
CA THR A 116 -31.41 18.15 55.40
C THR A 116 -32.17 16.97 56.03
N ASP A 117 -31.71 15.75 55.79
CA ASP A 117 -32.12 14.55 56.52
C ASP A 117 -30.94 13.57 56.57
N ALA A 118 -30.49 13.20 57.77
CA ALA A 118 -29.39 12.24 57.90
C ALA A 118 -29.78 10.86 57.34
N ALA A 119 -31.08 10.53 57.29
CA ALA A 119 -31.58 9.26 56.76
C ALA A 119 -31.30 9.04 55.25
N VAL A 120 -30.77 10.05 54.53
CA VAL A 120 -30.18 9.85 53.19
C VAL A 120 -29.05 8.82 53.22
N LEU A 121 -28.27 8.75 54.32
CA LEU A 121 -27.25 7.72 54.53
C LEU A 121 -27.84 6.30 54.69
N PHE A 122 -29.16 6.16 54.76
CA PHE A 122 -29.88 4.90 54.93
C PHE A 122 -30.71 4.50 53.69
N SER A 123 -30.45 5.12 52.53
CA SER A 123 -31.20 4.88 51.29
C SER A 123 -30.82 3.52 50.66
N PRO A 124 -31.70 2.50 50.67
CA PRO A 124 -31.31 1.15 50.28
C PRO A 124 -31.55 0.93 48.78
N ARG A 125 -30.48 1.00 47.97
CA ARG A 125 -30.45 0.26 46.70
C ARG A 125 -30.22 -1.21 47.03
N THR A 126 -31.31 -1.97 47.04
CA THR A 126 -31.37 -3.40 47.41
C THR A 126 -30.41 -4.27 46.62
N ASP A 127 -30.11 -3.86 45.39
CA ASP A 127 -29.50 -4.71 44.37
C ASP A 127 -27.97 -4.78 44.57
N ASP A 128 -27.36 -3.66 44.97
CA ASP A 128 -25.96 -3.61 45.43
C ASP A 128 -25.77 -4.40 46.73
N LEU A 129 -26.74 -4.34 47.64
CA LEU A 129 -26.65 -5.01 48.95
C LEU A 129 -26.85 -6.53 48.82
N ALA A 130 -27.63 -6.98 47.83
CA ALA A 130 -27.69 -8.39 47.44
C ALA A 130 -26.36 -8.88 46.83
N LEU A 131 -25.71 -8.08 45.98
CA LEU A 131 -24.35 -8.38 45.48
C LEU A 131 -23.32 -8.40 46.61
N PHE A 132 -23.39 -7.46 47.56
CA PHE A 132 -22.48 -7.40 48.69
C PHE A 132 -22.68 -8.59 49.65
N GLN A 133 -23.92 -8.96 49.97
CA GLN A 133 -24.23 -10.16 50.76
C GLN A 133 -23.86 -11.47 50.04
N ALA A 134 -23.93 -11.53 48.71
CA ALA A 134 -23.39 -12.65 47.94
C ALA A 134 -21.85 -12.70 47.93
N SER A 135 -21.18 -11.58 48.22
CA SER A 135 -19.72 -11.46 48.30
C SER A 135 -19.14 -11.62 49.73
N LEU A 136 -20.00 -11.62 50.76
CA LEU A 136 -19.61 -11.79 52.16
C LEU A 136 -19.57 -13.28 52.54
N PRO A 137 -18.39 -13.90 52.70
CA PRO A 137 -18.29 -15.24 53.28
C PRO A 137 -18.70 -15.22 54.76
N ASP A 138 -19.19 -16.38 55.25
CA ASP A 138 -19.74 -16.54 56.60
C ASP A 138 -18.89 -15.92 57.72
N GLY A 139 -19.58 -15.28 58.67
CA GLY A 139 -18.96 -14.41 59.67
C GLY A 139 -17.94 -15.10 60.59
N GLY A 140 -16.69 -14.63 60.52
CA GLY A 140 -15.81 -14.59 61.69
C GLY A 140 -14.81 -15.74 61.90
N SER A 141 -13.93 -16.01 60.93
CA SER A 141 -12.64 -16.67 61.25
C SER A 141 -11.51 -16.39 60.26
N ARG A 142 -10.61 -15.46 60.65
CA ARG A 142 -9.25 -15.24 60.13
C ARG A 142 -9.17 -14.69 58.70
N ARG A 143 -8.10 -13.93 58.41
CA ARG A 143 -7.68 -13.68 57.03
C ARG A 143 -7.14 -14.99 56.46
N SER A 144 -7.63 -15.40 55.30
CA SER A 144 -7.06 -16.48 54.50
C SER A 144 -5.64 -16.11 54.09
N ARG A 145 -4.65 -16.82 54.65
CA ARG A 145 -3.26 -16.83 54.18
C ARG A 145 -3.09 -18.06 53.30
N ASP A 146 -3.92 -18.09 52.27
CA ASP A 146 -4.13 -19.29 51.45
C ASP A 146 -3.19 -19.26 50.25
N SER A 147 -2.82 -18.04 49.79
CA SER A 147 -1.68 -17.80 48.90
C SER A 147 -0.40 -18.33 49.55
N THR A 148 0.23 -19.34 48.95
CA THR A 148 1.48 -19.90 49.51
C THR A 148 2.66 -18.97 49.25
N PRO A 149 3.74 -19.03 50.07
CA PRO A 149 4.96 -18.27 49.79
C PRO A 149 5.60 -18.59 48.43
N ALA A 150 5.25 -19.71 47.79
CA ALA A 150 5.68 -20.04 46.44
C ALA A 150 4.87 -19.27 45.37
N GLU A 151 3.55 -19.16 45.50
CA GLU A 151 2.72 -18.34 44.60
C GLU A 151 3.05 -16.84 44.71
N VAL A 152 3.31 -16.36 45.93
CA VAL A 152 3.77 -14.98 46.16
C VAL A 152 5.13 -14.73 45.48
N ALA A 153 6.04 -15.70 45.53
CA ALA A 153 7.33 -15.61 44.84
C ALA A 153 7.18 -15.69 43.31
N ALA A 154 6.32 -16.57 42.79
CA ALA A 154 6.05 -16.72 41.36
C ALA A 154 5.45 -15.43 40.77
N ALA A 155 4.41 -14.86 41.39
CA ALA A 155 3.81 -13.61 40.94
C ALA A 155 4.79 -12.43 40.92
N LEU A 156 5.76 -12.39 41.85
CA LEU A 156 6.83 -11.38 41.86
C LEU A 156 7.89 -11.63 40.79
N ASP A 157 8.20 -12.89 40.46
CA ASP A 157 9.12 -13.24 39.37
C ASP A 157 8.48 -12.93 38.01
N ALA A 158 7.19 -13.29 37.82
CA ALA A 158 6.39 -12.89 36.67
C ALA A 158 6.35 -11.35 36.49
N LEU A 159 6.12 -10.58 37.56
CA LEU A 159 6.20 -9.10 37.51
C LEU A 159 7.58 -8.55 37.11
N LYS A 160 8.67 -9.22 37.53
CA LYS A 160 10.05 -8.84 37.15
C LYS A 160 10.39 -9.17 35.71
N ARG A 161 9.91 -10.33 35.21
CA ARG A 161 10.07 -10.78 33.82
C ARG A 161 9.15 -10.05 32.84
N SER A 162 7.99 -9.59 33.31
CA SER A 162 7.06 -8.80 32.50
C SER A 162 7.72 -7.53 31.96
N PRO A 163 7.23 -6.96 30.83
CA PRO A 163 7.76 -5.72 30.27
C PRO A 163 7.61 -4.49 31.19
N LEU A 164 6.82 -4.57 32.28
CA LEU A 164 6.82 -3.55 33.33
C LEU A 164 8.11 -3.57 34.16
N SER A 165 8.81 -4.71 34.25
CA SER A 165 10.03 -4.96 35.01
C SER A 165 9.97 -4.36 36.43
N LEU A 166 9.02 -4.84 37.23
CA LEU A 166 8.69 -4.31 38.54
C LEU A 166 9.31 -5.14 39.67
N ASP A 167 10.36 -4.60 40.29
CA ASP A 167 10.93 -5.16 41.52
C ASP A 167 10.17 -4.65 42.76
N LEU A 168 9.07 -5.33 43.10
CA LEU A 168 8.28 -5.04 44.30
C LEU A 168 8.75 -5.91 45.48
N PRO A 169 8.79 -5.36 46.72
CA PRO A 169 9.12 -6.14 47.90
C PRO A 169 8.00 -7.14 48.22
N ALA A 170 8.34 -8.33 48.72
CA ALA A 170 7.40 -9.40 49.06
C ALA A 170 6.45 -9.12 50.25
N GLY A 171 6.35 -7.86 50.69
CA GLY A 171 5.35 -7.36 51.63
C GLY A 171 4.57 -6.16 51.09
N HIS A 172 4.61 -5.90 49.77
CA HIS A 172 3.82 -4.85 49.12
C HIS A 172 2.31 -5.20 49.21
N PRO A 173 1.45 -4.23 49.62
CA PRO A 173 0.02 -4.46 49.81
C PRO A 173 -0.71 -4.69 48.47
N GLY A 174 -0.80 -5.96 48.08
CA GLY A 174 -1.52 -6.37 46.87
C GLY A 174 -0.95 -7.62 46.20
N VAL A 175 0.29 -8.01 46.51
CA VAL A 175 0.93 -9.21 45.92
C VAL A 175 0.12 -10.47 46.23
N ASP A 176 -0.36 -10.61 47.48
CA ASP A 176 -1.26 -11.70 47.91
C ASP A 176 -2.53 -11.83 47.05
N SER A 177 -2.95 -10.77 46.36
CA SER A 177 -4.20 -10.73 45.58
C SER A 177 -4.07 -11.12 44.11
N ILE A 178 -2.83 -11.13 43.59
CA ILE A 178 -2.44 -11.68 42.28
C ILE A 178 -1.68 -13.02 42.42
N ALA A 179 -1.20 -13.37 43.62
CA ALA A 179 -0.68 -14.70 43.92
C ALA A 179 -1.76 -15.76 43.63
N GLY A 180 -1.43 -16.70 42.74
CA GLY A 180 -2.39 -17.67 42.18
C GLY A 180 -2.89 -17.35 40.76
N MET A 181 -2.55 -16.19 40.20
CA MET A 181 -2.64 -15.96 38.75
C MET A 181 -1.46 -16.65 38.03
N PRO A 182 -1.68 -17.24 36.84
CA PRO A 182 -0.58 -17.80 36.05
C PRO A 182 0.30 -16.71 35.45
N ASP A 183 1.61 -16.97 35.37
CA ASP A 183 2.64 -16.05 34.88
C ASP A 183 2.31 -15.43 33.50
N ASP A 184 1.73 -16.23 32.61
CA ASP A 184 1.31 -15.80 31.26
C ASP A 184 0.21 -14.73 31.31
N LEU A 185 -0.76 -14.86 32.23
CA LEU A 185 -1.83 -13.87 32.41
C LEU A 185 -1.30 -12.58 33.04
N ILE A 186 -0.38 -12.69 34.01
CA ILE A 186 0.29 -11.52 34.59
C ILE A 186 1.06 -10.77 33.50
N THR A 187 1.73 -11.50 32.61
CA THR A 187 2.52 -10.95 31.50
C THR A 187 1.65 -10.34 30.40
N ALA A 188 0.58 -11.02 29.97
CA ALA A 188 -0.38 -10.50 29.01
C ALA A 188 -1.10 -9.24 29.54
N THR A 189 -1.45 -9.23 30.82
CA THR A 189 -2.05 -8.06 31.48
C THR A 189 -1.06 -6.89 31.59
N ALA A 190 0.22 -7.17 31.83
CA ALA A 190 1.27 -6.15 31.79
C ALA A 190 1.44 -5.54 30.39
N VAL A 191 1.45 -6.37 29.32
CA VAL A 191 1.47 -5.91 27.92
C VAL A 191 0.24 -5.05 27.60
N PHE A 192 -0.94 -5.49 28.01
CA PHE A 192 -2.20 -4.76 27.81
C PHE A 192 -2.18 -3.37 28.47
N LEU A 193 -1.78 -3.28 29.74
CA LEU A 193 -1.66 -2.00 30.44
C LEU A 193 -0.63 -1.06 29.79
N ILE A 194 0.49 -1.60 29.28
CA ILE A 194 1.49 -0.82 28.54
C ILE A 194 0.93 -0.30 27.21
N ARG A 195 0.06 -1.06 26.52
CA ARG A 195 -0.59 -0.64 25.27
C ARG A 195 -1.59 0.49 25.49
N GLU A 196 -2.44 0.38 26.51
CA GLU A 196 -3.53 1.34 26.76
C GLU A 196 -3.05 2.62 27.50
N HIS A 197 -1.95 2.56 28.26
CA HIS A 197 -1.48 3.68 29.10
C HIS A 197 -0.01 4.06 28.91
N GLY A 198 0.76 3.33 28.10
CA GLY A 198 2.20 3.55 27.96
C GLY A 198 3.01 3.00 29.14
N LEU A 199 4.30 2.70 28.89
CA LEU A 199 5.15 1.97 29.83
C LEU A 199 5.32 2.63 31.20
N LEU A 200 5.48 3.96 31.24
CA LEU A 200 5.77 4.69 32.49
C LEU A 200 4.53 4.80 33.38
N ASP A 201 3.37 5.12 32.82
CA ASP A 201 2.14 5.27 33.60
C ASP A 201 1.56 3.93 34.00
N ALA A 202 1.60 2.90 33.13
CA ALA A 202 1.29 1.52 33.51
C ALA A 202 2.18 1.04 34.69
N LYS A 203 3.48 1.34 34.65
CA LYS A 203 4.41 1.02 35.75
C LYS A 203 4.10 1.80 37.03
N SER A 204 3.68 3.06 36.90
CA SER A 204 3.25 3.90 38.03
C SER A 204 1.96 3.38 38.68
N MET A 205 0.96 3.05 37.87
CA MET A 205 -0.33 2.50 38.31
C MET A 205 -0.14 1.19 39.07
N VAL A 206 0.56 0.22 38.46
CA VAL A 206 0.78 -1.12 39.06
C VAL A 206 1.68 -1.08 40.31
N ALA A 207 2.67 -0.17 40.35
CA ALA A 207 3.48 0.03 41.56
C ALA A 207 2.68 0.67 42.72
N SER A 208 1.66 1.47 42.39
CA SER A 208 0.78 2.13 43.35
C SER A 208 -0.33 1.22 43.86
N ASP A 209 -0.96 0.43 42.97
CA ASP A 209 -1.99 -0.55 43.31
C ASP A 209 -1.94 -1.77 42.37
N LEU A 210 -1.71 -2.96 42.95
CA LEU A 210 -1.69 -4.23 42.23
C LEU A 210 -3.10 -4.74 41.86
N GLN A 211 -4.19 -4.19 42.42
CA GLN A 211 -5.55 -4.48 41.94
C GLN A 211 -5.75 -4.05 40.48
N VAL A 212 -4.94 -3.11 39.95
CA VAL A 212 -4.98 -2.71 38.54
C VAL A 212 -4.73 -3.91 37.62
N ILE A 213 -3.75 -4.78 37.94
CA ILE A 213 -3.55 -6.04 37.21
C ILE A 213 -4.77 -6.95 37.38
N LYS A 214 -5.32 -7.06 38.59
CA LYS A 214 -6.47 -7.94 38.82
C LYS A 214 -7.68 -7.56 37.98
N LEU A 215 -8.00 -6.26 37.91
CA LEU A 215 -9.09 -5.73 37.10
C LEU A 215 -8.81 -5.91 35.60
N ALA A 216 -7.64 -5.49 35.13
CA ALA A 216 -7.27 -5.59 33.71
C ALA A 216 -7.16 -7.04 33.22
N SER A 217 -6.78 -8.00 34.09
CA SER A 217 -6.74 -9.42 33.75
C SER A 217 -8.10 -10.02 33.40
N VAL A 218 -9.20 -9.46 33.93
CA VAL A 218 -10.57 -9.88 33.58
C VAL A 218 -10.90 -9.45 32.14
N GLU A 219 -10.47 -8.26 31.74
CA GLU A 219 -10.64 -7.81 30.35
C GLU A 219 -9.77 -8.62 29.40
N VAL A 220 -8.50 -8.90 29.75
CA VAL A 220 -7.61 -9.75 28.96
C VAL A 220 -8.18 -11.17 28.83
N GLN A 221 -8.74 -11.75 29.89
CA GLN A 221 -9.45 -13.04 29.80
C GLN A 221 -10.69 -12.97 28.89
N ALA A 222 -11.45 -11.88 28.93
CA ALA A 222 -12.60 -11.68 28.04
C ALA A 222 -12.19 -11.53 26.57
N ARG A 223 -11.10 -10.80 26.28
CA ARG A 223 -10.52 -10.69 24.93
C ARG A 223 -10.01 -12.03 24.44
N LEU A 224 -9.20 -12.75 25.23
CA LEU A 224 -8.71 -14.10 24.89
C LEU A 224 -9.85 -15.13 24.69
N ALA A 225 -10.94 -15.04 25.46
CA ALA A 225 -12.12 -15.88 25.26
C ALA A 225 -12.89 -15.53 23.98
N ALA A 226 -12.96 -14.24 23.62
CA ALA A 226 -13.55 -13.79 22.36
C ALA A 226 -12.70 -14.18 21.14
N GLU A 227 -11.37 -14.06 21.24
CA GLU A 227 -10.40 -14.50 20.23
C GLU A 227 -10.44 -16.02 20.04
N ALA A 228 -10.46 -16.81 21.12
CA ALA A 228 -10.62 -18.27 21.04
C ALA A 228 -11.98 -18.68 20.45
N LYS A 229 -13.05 -17.93 20.74
CA LYS A 229 -14.38 -18.14 20.11
C LYS A 229 -14.34 -17.80 18.63
N ALA A 230 -13.73 -16.68 18.24
CA ALA A 230 -13.59 -16.27 16.84
C ALA A 230 -12.73 -17.26 16.04
N ALA A 231 -11.64 -17.77 16.64
CA ALA A 231 -10.82 -18.82 16.04
C ALA A 231 -11.61 -20.14 15.84
N ALA A 232 -12.40 -20.56 16.84
CA ALA A 232 -13.26 -21.73 16.71
C ALA A 232 -14.41 -21.54 15.69
N GLU A 233 -14.96 -20.33 15.57
CA GLU A 233 -15.95 -19.99 14.55
C GLU A 233 -15.33 -19.92 13.14
N PHE A 234 -14.08 -19.47 13.02
CA PHE A 234 -13.30 -19.52 11.78
C PHE A 234 -12.92 -20.95 11.39
N GLU A 235 -12.46 -21.78 12.32
CA GLU A 235 -12.17 -23.21 12.08
C GLU A 235 -13.44 -23.97 11.67
N ALA A 236 -14.57 -23.70 12.32
CA ALA A 236 -15.86 -24.26 11.94
C ALA A 236 -16.33 -23.78 10.55
N ALA A 237 -16.09 -22.52 10.19
CA ALA A 237 -16.38 -21.99 8.86
C ALA A 237 -15.48 -22.60 7.78
N ALA A 238 -14.19 -22.77 8.06
CA ALA A 238 -13.23 -23.43 7.17
C ALA A 238 -13.56 -24.92 6.95
N ALA A 239 -13.96 -25.62 8.02
CA ALA A 239 -14.42 -27.01 7.93
C ALA A 239 -15.76 -27.14 7.18
N ALA A 240 -16.67 -26.17 7.31
CA ALA A 240 -17.90 -26.12 6.53
C ALA A 240 -17.64 -25.80 5.05
N ALA A 241 -16.66 -24.94 4.76
CA ALA A 241 -16.24 -24.61 3.40
C ALA A 241 -15.58 -25.80 2.70
N SER A 242 -14.62 -26.47 3.32
CA SER A 242 -13.95 -27.64 2.72
C SER A 242 -14.90 -28.83 2.53
N ALA A 243 -15.91 -29.00 3.39
CA ALA A 243 -16.97 -29.99 3.22
C ALA A 243 -17.96 -29.69 2.06
N ALA A 244 -17.88 -28.50 1.46
CA ALA A 244 -18.71 -28.09 0.31
C ALA A 244 -17.98 -28.16 -1.05
N VAL A 245 -16.66 -28.36 -1.05
CA VAL A 245 -15.85 -28.44 -2.28
C VAL A 245 -15.93 -29.87 -2.88
N PRO A 246 -16.23 -30.04 -4.18
CA PRO A 246 -16.17 -31.33 -4.85
C PRO A 246 -14.77 -31.96 -4.78
N SER A 247 -14.67 -33.29 -4.65
CA SER A 247 -13.39 -33.98 -4.45
C SER A 247 -12.37 -33.79 -5.58
N GLU A 248 -12.83 -33.56 -6.82
CA GLU A 248 -11.98 -33.28 -7.99
C GLU A 248 -11.38 -31.86 -7.91
N LEU A 249 -12.21 -30.88 -7.54
CA LEU A 249 -11.80 -29.50 -7.26
C LEU A 249 -10.80 -29.42 -6.09
N ALA A 250 -11.01 -30.23 -5.04
CA ALA A 250 -10.09 -30.35 -3.92
C ALA A 250 -8.74 -30.95 -4.35
N ALA A 251 -8.72 -31.95 -5.25
CA ALA A 251 -7.48 -32.53 -5.77
C ALA A 251 -6.67 -31.51 -6.59
N ALA A 252 -7.30 -30.80 -7.53
CA ALA A 252 -6.64 -29.78 -8.35
C ALA A 252 -6.07 -28.63 -7.49
N HIS A 253 -6.80 -28.18 -6.47
CA HIS A 253 -6.30 -27.21 -5.49
C HIS A 253 -5.06 -27.73 -4.75
N ASP A 254 -5.10 -28.97 -4.25
CA ASP A 254 -4.01 -29.57 -3.51
C ASP A 254 -2.75 -29.79 -4.38
N VAL A 255 -2.91 -30.01 -5.69
CA VAL A 255 -1.81 -30.08 -6.67
C VAL A 255 -1.20 -28.69 -6.93
N VAL A 256 -2.03 -27.65 -7.16
CA VAL A 256 -1.54 -26.27 -7.33
C VAL A 256 -0.82 -25.78 -6.07
N LYS A 257 -1.32 -26.15 -4.88
CA LYS A 257 -0.70 -25.84 -3.58
C LYS A 257 0.61 -26.59 -3.34
N ARG A 258 0.76 -27.79 -3.90
CA ARG A 258 2.00 -28.60 -3.91
C ARG A 258 2.97 -28.26 -5.06
N SER A 259 2.58 -27.38 -5.99
CA SER A 259 3.41 -26.93 -7.11
C SER A 259 4.49 -25.92 -6.66
N PRO A 260 5.50 -25.63 -7.51
CA PRO A 260 6.53 -24.62 -7.21
C PRO A 260 6.00 -23.22 -6.87
N LEU A 261 4.79 -22.86 -7.32
CA LEU A 261 4.17 -21.56 -7.03
C LEU A 261 3.67 -21.43 -5.57
N MET A 262 3.50 -22.56 -4.87
CA MET A 262 2.93 -22.66 -3.51
C MET A 262 1.64 -21.85 -3.33
N LEU A 263 0.72 -21.93 -4.30
CA LEU A 263 -0.49 -21.10 -4.33
C LEU A 263 -1.64 -21.71 -3.53
N ASP A 264 -2.15 -20.94 -2.57
CA ASP A 264 -3.33 -21.26 -1.78
C ASP A 264 -4.55 -20.50 -2.32
N LEU A 265 -5.03 -20.93 -3.49
CA LEU A 265 -6.20 -20.33 -4.15
C LEU A 265 -7.46 -20.56 -3.29
N PRO A 266 -8.43 -19.62 -3.22
CA PRO A 266 -9.67 -19.87 -2.50
C PRO A 266 -10.45 -20.99 -3.19
N GLY A 267 -11.00 -21.96 -2.44
CA GLY A 267 -11.71 -23.13 -3.00
C GLY A 267 -12.99 -22.81 -3.79
N SER A 268 -13.37 -21.53 -3.89
CA SER A 268 -14.44 -21.00 -4.73
C SER A 268 -13.93 -20.28 -6.00
N HIS A 269 -12.63 -20.34 -6.32
CA HIS A 269 -12.06 -19.66 -7.49
C HIS A 269 -12.59 -20.29 -8.79
N PRO A 270 -13.14 -19.52 -9.76
CA PRO A 270 -13.75 -20.08 -10.95
C PRO A 270 -12.76 -20.94 -11.77
N GLY A 271 -11.55 -20.43 -11.99
CA GLY A 271 -10.52 -21.15 -12.75
C GLY A 271 -10.05 -22.48 -12.12
N LEU A 272 -10.24 -22.71 -10.81
CA LEU A 272 -9.95 -24.03 -10.22
C LEU A 272 -10.89 -25.12 -10.76
N ALA A 273 -12.14 -24.77 -11.08
CA ALA A 273 -13.09 -25.71 -11.65
C ALA A 273 -12.72 -26.05 -13.10
N ALA A 274 -12.15 -25.11 -13.85
CA ALA A 274 -11.70 -25.33 -15.22
C ALA A 274 -10.52 -26.30 -15.29
N ILE A 275 -9.56 -26.25 -14.35
CA ILE A 275 -8.40 -27.17 -14.34
C ILE A 275 -8.69 -28.53 -13.69
N ALA A 276 -9.85 -28.72 -13.05
CA ALA A 276 -10.19 -29.97 -12.34
C ALA A 276 -10.37 -31.20 -13.27
N ASP A 277 -10.54 -30.99 -14.58
CA ASP A 277 -10.54 -32.06 -15.59
C ASP A 277 -9.13 -32.59 -15.94
N LEU A 278 -8.06 -31.89 -15.54
CA LEU A 278 -6.68 -32.21 -15.90
C LEU A 278 -6.05 -33.19 -14.89
N PRO A 279 -5.22 -34.15 -15.33
CA PRO A 279 -4.51 -35.04 -14.40
C PRO A 279 -3.40 -34.29 -13.66
N ASP A 280 -3.20 -34.62 -12.37
CA ASP A 280 -2.23 -34.02 -11.44
C ASP A 280 -0.85 -33.76 -12.07
N ASP A 281 -0.29 -34.77 -12.76
CA ASP A 281 1.03 -34.71 -13.40
C ASP A 281 1.11 -33.64 -14.50
N LEU A 282 0.02 -33.42 -15.24
CA LEU A 282 -0.02 -32.42 -16.31
C LEU A 282 -0.23 -31.00 -15.73
N ILE A 283 -1.00 -30.86 -14.65
CA ILE A 283 -1.08 -29.59 -13.90
C ILE A 283 0.32 -29.20 -13.40
N LEU A 284 1.03 -30.14 -12.75
CA LEU A 284 2.39 -29.92 -12.24
C LEU A 284 3.39 -29.60 -13.36
N ALA A 285 3.40 -30.38 -14.45
CA ALA A 285 4.28 -30.13 -15.58
C ALA A 285 4.01 -28.77 -16.25
N THR A 286 2.73 -28.36 -16.32
CA THR A 286 2.35 -27.08 -16.92
C THR A 286 2.74 -25.90 -16.04
N VAL A 287 2.57 -26.00 -14.71
CA VAL A 287 3.08 -24.99 -13.78
C VAL A 287 4.61 -24.89 -13.85
N VAL A 288 5.33 -26.02 -13.98
CA VAL A 288 6.80 -26.01 -14.19
C VAL A 288 7.19 -25.37 -15.52
N ALA A 289 6.38 -25.53 -16.58
CA ALA A 289 6.60 -24.85 -17.86
C ALA A 289 6.40 -23.33 -17.73
N LEU A 290 5.29 -22.89 -17.12
CA LEU A 290 5.01 -21.47 -16.87
C LEU A 290 6.10 -20.79 -16.03
N VAL A 291 6.60 -21.46 -14.98
CA VAL A 291 7.72 -20.96 -14.15
C VAL A 291 9.04 -20.88 -14.93
N ARG A 292 9.23 -21.69 -15.98
CA ARG A 292 10.40 -21.60 -16.88
C ARG A 292 10.25 -20.54 -17.96
N GLU A 293 9.03 -20.28 -18.42
CA GLU A 293 8.75 -19.36 -19.53
C GLU A 293 8.50 -17.90 -19.06
N HIS A 294 8.04 -17.71 -17.81
CA HIS A 294 7.76 -16.40 -17.21
C HIS A 294 8.51 -16.14 -15.90
N GLY A 295 9.28 -17.09 -15.37
CA GLY A 295 9.89 -16.97 -14.04
C GLY A 295 8.87 -17.17 -12.90
N LEU A 296 9.37 -17.21 -11.66
CA LEU A 296 8.56 -17.63 -10.50
C LEU A 296 7.46 -16.63 -10.11
N LEU A 297 7.75 -15.32 -10.18
CA LEU A 297 6.81 -14.28 -9.72
C LEU A 297 5.69 -14.04 -10.73
N ASP A 298 6.02 -13.92 -12.01
CA ASP A 298 5.02 -13.62 -13.05
C ASP A 298 4.13 -14.84 -13.32
N ALA A 299 4.68 -16.06 -13.32
CA ALA A 299 3.87 -17.28 -13.34
C ALA A 299 2.96 -17.39 -12.11
N LYS A 300 3.35 -16.83 -10.96
CA LYS A 300 2.51 -16.78 -9.76
C LYS A 300 1.39 -15.74 -9.89
N ALA A 301 1.67 -14.58 -10.49
CA ALA A 301 0.66 -13.56 -10.79
C ALA A 301 -0.36 -14.08 -11.82
N LEU A 302 0.11 -14.61 -12.96
CA LEU A 302 -0.73 -15.19 -14.01
C LEU A 302 -1.69 -16.27 -13.48
N VAL A 303 -1.20 -17.18 -12.64
CA VAL A 303 -2.04 -18.26 -12.05
C VAL A 303 -2.92 -17.76 -10.89
N LEU A 304 -2.57 -16.65 -10.22
CA LEU A 304 -3.45 -15.99 -9.24
C LEU A 304 -4.63 -15.27 -9.93
N GLU A 305 -4.34 -14.53 -11.00
CA GLU A 305 -5.34 -13.77 -11.75
C GLU A 305 -6.24 -14.70 -12.59
N ASN A 306 -5.65 -15.70 -13.25
CA ASN A 306 -6.40 -16.69 -14.01
C ASN A 306 -5.75 -18.10 -14.01
N PRO A 307 -6.22 -19.02 -13.15
CA PRO A 307 -5.81 -20.42 -13.20
C PRO A 307 -6.13 -21.14 -14.52
N GLU A 308 -7.02 -20.61 -15.38
CA GLU A 308 -7.31 -21.20 -16.69
C GLU A 308 -6.10 -21.16 -17.64
N VAL A 309 -5.10 -20.31 -17.40
CA VAL A 309 -3.80 -20.32 -18.11
C VAL A 309 -3.12 -21.70 -18.03
N ILE A 310 -3.32 -22.46 -16.94
CA ILE A 310 -2.85 -23.85 -16.84
C ILE A 310 -3.60 -24.76 -17.82
N LYS A 311 -4.90 -24.52 -18.08
CA LYS A 311 -5.70 -25.28 -19.06
C LYS A 311 -5.30 -24.93 -20.50
N GLU A 312 -4.95 -23.68 -20.77
CA GLU A 312 -4.52 -23.20 -22.08
C GLU A 312 -3.11 -23.66 -22.45
N ALA A 313 -2.17 -23.68 -21.49
CA ALA A 313 -0.81 -24.15 -21.72
C ALA A 313 -0.66 -25.69 -21.71
N ALA A 314 -1.55 -26.42 -21.01
CA ALA A 314 -1.46 -27.87 -20.86
C ALA A 314 -1.35 -28.68 -22.18
N PRO A 315 -2.09 -28.39 -23.27
CA PRO A 315 -1.92 -29.09 -24.55
C PRO A 315 -0.51 -28.93 -25.15
N GLY A 316 0.10 -27.75 -25.03
CA GLY A 316 1.46 -27.50 -25.51
C GLY A 316 2.51 -28.26 -24.68
N VAL A 317 2.32 -28.33 -23.37
CA VAL A 317 3.18 -29.09 -22.46
C VAL A 317 3.01 -30.60 -22.64
N GLN A 318 1.79 -31.09 -22.84
CA GLN A 318 1.53 -32.49 -23.17
C GLN A 318 2.23 -32.88 -24.49
N ALA A 319 2.14 -32.04 -25.54
CA ALA A 319 2.81 -32.30 -26.81
C ALA A 319 4.36 -32.34 -26.67
N ARG A 320 4.94 -31.51 -25.79
CA ARG A 320 6.38 -31.57 -25.46
C ARG A 320 6.73 -32.87 -24.74
N LEU A 321 5.94 -33.29 -23.74
CA LEU A 321 6.16 -34.53 -23.00
C LEU A 321 6.00 -35.79 -23.88
N GLU A 322 5.03 -35.80 -24.80
CA GLU A 322 4.86 -36.90 -25.76
C GLU A 322 6.03 -36.96 -26.76
N ALA A 323 6.56 -35.81 -27.19
CA ALA A 323 7.76 -35.75 -28.03
C ALA A 323 9.04 -36.19 -27.28
N GLU A 324 9.21 -35.80 -26.02
CA GLU A 324 10.32 -36.21 -25.16
C GLU A 324 10.27 -37.72 -24.86
N ALA A 325 9.07 -38.26 -24.56
CA ALA A 325 8.87 -39.70 -24.39
C ALA A 325 9.15 -40.49 -25.68
N ALA A 326 8.79 -39.94 -26.85
CA ALA A 326 9.12 -40.54 -28.14
C ALA A 326 10.64 -40.49 -28.44
N ALA A 327 11.32 -39.41 -28.08
CA ALA A 327 12.77 -39.28 -28.20
C ALA A 327 13.51 -40.27 -27.27
N ALA A 328 13.12 -40.34 -26.00
CA ALA A 328 13.67 -41.29 -25.02
C ALA A 328 13.40 -42.74 -25.43
N ALA A 329 12.24 -43.04 -26.03
CA ALA A 329 11.95 -44.37 -26.58
C ALA A 329 12.84 -44.71 -27.80
N ALA A 330 13.15 -43.72 -28.65
CA ALA A 330 14.07 -43.89 -29.78
C ALA A 330 15.53 -44.06 -29.31
N GLU A 331 15.96 -43.31 -28.29
CA GLU A 331 17.27 -43.46 -27.66
C GLU A 331 17.41 -44.81 -26.95
N ALA A 332 16.40 -45.24 -26.19
CA ALA A 332 16.39 -46.56 -25.57
C ALA A 332 16.41 -47.70 -26.61
N ALA A 333 15.76 -47.53 -27.76
CA ALA A 333 15.84 -48.48 -28.88
C ALA A 333 17.23 -48.49 -29.54
N ALA A 334 17.87 -47.33 -29.69
CA ALA A 334 19.24 -47.23 -30.20
C ALA A 334 20.27 -47.83 -29.23
N ALA A 335 20.13 -47.57 -27.92
CA ALA A 335 20.96 -48.16 -26.88
C ALA A 335 20.78 -49.68 -26.78
N ALA A 336 19.54 -50.19 -26.94
CA ALA A 336 19.29 -51.63 -27.01
C ALA A 336 19.96 -52.27 -28.25
N ALA A 337 19.89 -51.62 -29.42
CA ALA A 337 20.56 -52.10 -30.64
C ALA A 337 22.09 -52.09 -30.49
N ALA A 338 22.66 -51.03 -29.90
CA ALA A 338 24.09 -50.94 -29.61
C ALA A 338 24.54 -52.02 -28.61
N ALA A 339 23.73 -52.31 -27.58
CA ALA A 339 24.01 -53.37 -26.62
C ALA A 339 23.93 -54.79 -27.24
N GLU A 340 23.06 -55.03 -28.22
CA GLU A 340 23.08 -56.29 -28.99
C GLU A 340 24.32 -56.40 -29.90
N GLU A 341 24.79 -55.30 -30.50
CA GLU A 341 26.03 -55.27 -31.29
C GLU A 341 27.30 -55.45 -30.42
N GLU A 342 27.35 -54.82 -29.25
CA GLU A 342 28.46 -54.97 -28.30
C GLU A 342 28.50 -56.37 -27.67
N ALA A 343 27.34 -56.94 -27.30
CA ALA A 343 27.26 -58.32 -26.81
C ALA A 343 27.72 -59.35 -27.86
N ALA A 344 27.38 -59.13 -29.15
CA ALA A 344 27.86 -59.95 -30.26
C ALA A 344 29.38 -59.81 -30.48
N ALA A 345 29.96 -58.63 -30.18
CA ALA A 345 31.41 -58.41 -30.23
C ALA A 345 32.15 -59.06 -29.03
N GLU A 346 31.61 -59.00 -27.81
CA GLU A 346 32.21 -59.64 -26.63
C GLU A 346 32.25 -61.18 -26.75
N GLU A 347 31.18 -61.82 -27.26
CA GLU A 347 31.17 -63.28 -27.42
C GLU A 347 32.25 -63.76 -28.43
N ALA A 348 32.66 -62.90 -29.37
CA ALA A 348 33.72 -63.19 -30.34
C ALA A 348 35.16 -63.08 -29.78
N LEU A 349 35.39 -62.43 -28.63
CA LEU A 349 36.74 -62.03 -28.18
C LEU A 349 37.26 -62.75 -26.91
N ARG A 350 36.61 -63.83 -26.48
CA ARG A 350 36.84 -64.43 -25.15
C ARG A 350 38.11 -65.32 -25.05
N VAL A 351 39.26 -64.71 -24.75
CA VAL A 351 40.55 -65.35 -24.46
C VAL A 351 41.11 -64.80 -23.12
N PRO A 352 41.73 -65.61 -22.23
CA PRO A 352 41.78 -65.30 -20.79
C PRO A 352 42.91 -64.36 -20.32
N GLU A 353 42.77 -63.92 -19.06
CA GLU A 353 43.63 -63.00 -18.29
C GLU A 353 45.15 -63.23 -18.40
N PRO A 354 45.94 -62.16 -18.14
CA PRO A 354 46.78 -62.25 -16.94
C PRO A 354 47.01 -60.95 -16.12
N VAL A 355 46.80 -61.07 -14.80
CA VAL A 355 47.66 -60.59 -13.69
C VAL A 355 47.98 -59.09 -13.55
N ALA A 356 47.67 -58.57 -12.36
CA ALA A 356 47.87 -57.18 -11.92
C ALA A 356 49.34 -56.69 -11.83
N ALA A 357 49.48 -55.36 -11.88
CA ALA A 357 50.68 -54.61 -11.49
C ALA A 357 50.32 -53.38 -10.63
N SER A 358 51.16 -53.05 -9.64
CA SER A 358 50.92 -51.93 -8.71
C SER A 358 51.27 -50.56 -9.34
N PRO A 359 50.60 -49.46 -8.93
CA PRO A 359 50.89 -48.13 -9.45
C PRO A 359 52.25 -47.59 -8.97
N VAL A 360 52.98 -46.98 -9.90
CA VAL A 360 54.13 -46.10 -9.63
C VAL A 360 53.59 -44.67 -9.44
N PRO A 361 54.08 -43.86 -8.48
CA PRO A 361 53.63 -42.48 -8.33
C PRO A 361 53.93 -41.68 -9.60
N ALA A 362 52.87 -41.18 -10.26
CA ALA A 362 52.99 -40.37 -11.45
C ALA A 362 53.66 -39.02 -11.14
N GLN A 363 54.48 -38.53 -12.08
CA GLN A 363 55.01 -37.18 -12.02
C GLN A 363 53.90 -36.20 -12.43
N VAL A 364 53.62 -35.20 -11.60
CA VAL A 364 52.61 -34.16 -11.89
C VAL A 364 52.99 -33.45 -13.19
N PRO A 365 52.14 -33.46 -14.23
CA PRO A 365 52.43 -32.73 -15.47
C PRO A 365 52.56 -31.23 -15.19
N ALA A 366 53.61 -30.60 -15.73
CA ALA A 366 54.02 -29.25 -15.34
C ALA A 366 52.93 -28.17 -15.55
N GLN A 367 51.98 -28.40 -16.47
CA GLN A 367 50.83 -27.51 -16.72
C GLN A 367 49.94 -27.27 -15.50
N TYR A 368 49.79 -28.25 -14.60
CA TYR A 368 48.95 -28.11 -13.40
C TYR A 368 49.65 -27.36 -12.25
N ALA A 369 50.96 -27.13 -12.34
CA ALA A 369 51.74 -26.59 -11.22
C ALA A 369 51.45 -25.11 -10.93
N GLY A 370 51.06 -24.31 -11.93
CA GLY A 370 50.63 -22.93 -11.75
C GLY A 370 49.26 -22.88 -11.06
N VAL A 371 48.26 -23.53 -11.66
CA VAL A 371 46.88 -23.60 -11.15
C VAL A 371 46.82 -24.13 -9.71
N LEU A 372 47.56 -25.20 -9.38
CA LEU A 372 47.63 -25.77 -8.02
C LEU A 372 48.34 -24.85 -7.00
N ASP A 373 49.10 -23.84 -7.44
CA ASP A 373 49.70 -22.83 -6.57
C ASP A 373 48.80 -21.59 -6.47
N ALA A 374 48.11 -21.20 -7.55
CA ALA A 374 47.05 -20.19 -7.55
C ALA A 374 45.91 -20.58 -6.60
N LEU A 375 45.45 -21.84 -6.64
CA LEU A 375 44.43 -22.38 -5.71
C LEU A 375 44.87 -22.34 -4.24
N LYS A 376 46.18 -22.44 -3.96
CA LYS A 376 46.74 -22.29 -2.61
C LYS A 376 46.87 -20.83 -2.18
N ARG A 377 47.08 -19.91 -3.14
CA ARG A 377 47.07 -18.46 -2.95
C ARG A 377 45.66 -17.86 -2.87
N SER A 378 44.64 -18.57 -3.36
CA SER A 378 43.23 -18.17 -3.36
C SER A 378 42.60 -18.13 -1.94
N PRO A 379 41.46 -17.42 -1.75
CA PRO A 379 40.71 -17.39 -0.49
C PRO A 379 40.30 -18.76 0.07
N LEU A 380 40.17 -19.78 -0.77
CA LEU A 380 39.83 -21.14 -0.35
C LEU A 380 41.02 -21.92 0.23
N MET A 381 42.27 -21.52 -0.06
CA MET A 381 43.51 -22.23 0.32
C MET A 381 43.40 -23.74 0.12
N LEU A 382 43.07 -24.17 -1.10
CA LEU A 382 42.78 -25.57 -1.44
C LEU A 382 44.05 -26.33 -1.87
N GLU A 383 44.22 -27.54 -1.32
CA GLU A 383 45.23 -28.50 -1.75
C GLU A 383 44.56 -29.67 -2.50
N LEU A 384 44.25 -29.47 -3.78
CA LEU A 384 43.71 -30.53 -4.63
C LEU A 384 44.82 -31.55 -5.00
N PRO A 385 44.50 -32.87 -5.06
CA PRO A 385 45.45 -33.86 -5.55
C PRO A 385 45.65 -33.71 -7.06
N ALA A 386 46.85 -34.00 -7.57
CA ALA A 386 47.21 -33.81 -8.99
C ALA A 386 46.44 -34.69 -10.02
N ASN A 387 45.52 -35.54 -9.54
CA ASN A 387 44.64 -36.39 -10.35
C ASN A 387 43.15 -36.05 -10.09
N HIS A 388 42.85 -34.86 -9.57
CA HIS A 388 41.48 -34.40 -9.27
C HIS A 388 40.69 -34.11 -10.57
N PRO A 389 39.39 -34.46 -10.65
CA PRO A 389 38.54 -34.14 -11.81
C PRO A 389 38.46 -32.62 -12.05
N GLY A 390 38.17 -32.22 -13.28
CA GLY A 390 38.11 -30.81 -13.69
C GLY A 390 39.43 -30.05 -13.75
N LEU A 391 40.52 -30.53 -13.12
CA LEU A 391 41.85 -29.89 -13.22
C LEU A 391 42.32 -29.72 -14.67
N ALA A 392 41.84 -30.56 -15.59
CA ALA A 392 42.13 -30.48 -17.02
C ALA A 392 41.39 -29.33 -17.73
N ALA A 393 40.18 -28.97 -17.32
CA ALA A 393 39.42 -27.85 -17.88
C ALA A 393 40.09 -26.52 -17.56
N ILE A 394 40.56 -26.36 -16.32
CA ILE A 394 41.26 -25.15 -15.86
C ILE A 394 42.77 -25.13 -16.18
N ALA A 395 43.31 -26.14 -16.89
CA ALA A 395 44.73 -26.27 -17.23
C ALA A 395 45.19 -25.37 -18.39
N GLY A 396 45.03 -24.06 -18.21
CA GLY A 396 45.40 -23.02 -19.16
C GLY A 396 45.06 -21.61 -18.70
N MET A 397 44.22 -21.48 -17.66
CA MET A 397 43.84 -20.19 -17.08
C MET A 397 45.05 -19.53 -16.38
N PRO A 398 45.22 -18.20 -16.50
CA PRO A 398 46.24 -17.48 -15.77
C PRO A 398 45.93 -17.45 -14.27
N ASP A 399 46.96 -17.44 -13.42
CA ASP A 399 46.86 -17.40 -11.95
C ASP A 399 45.80 -16.41 -11.44
N ASP A 400 45.77 -15.20 -12.01
CA ASP A 400 44.86 -14.12 -11.59
C ASP A 400 43.39 -14.45 -11.90
N LEU A 401 43.09 -15.10 -13.04
CA LEU A 401 41.73 -15.53 -13.37
C LEU A 401 41.28 -16.69 -12.48
N VAL A 402 42.17 -17.62 -12.14
CA VAL A 402 41.86 -18.70 -11.18
C VAL A 402 41.55 -18.14 -9.79
N ILE A 403 42.28 -17.10 -9.35
CA ILE A 403 42.04 -16.43 -8.06
C ILE A 403 40.70 -15.66 -8.08
N ASP A 404 40.40 -14.94 -9.17
CA ASP A 404 39.16 -14.17 -9.28
C ASP A 404 37.93 -15.10 -9.42
N SER A 405 38.02 -16.19 -10.20
CA SER A 405 36.95 -17.20 -10.32
C SER A 405 36.65 -17.87 -8.97
N VAL A 406 37.68 -18.16 -8.17
CA VAL A 406 37.50 -18.63 -6.78
C VAL A 406 36.87 -17.55 -5.91
N THR A 407 37.24 -16.29 -6.08
CA THR A 407 36.72 -15.17 -5.28
C THR A 407 35.25 -14.90 -5.59
N PHE A 408 34.87 -14.98 -6.86
CA PHE A 408 33.49 -14.96 -7.35
C PHE A 408 32.68 -16.12 -6.75
N LEU A 409 33.15 -17.37 -6.85
CA LEU A 409 32.46 -18.52 -6.24
C LEU A 409 32.26 -18.37 -4.72
N VAL A 410 33.26 -17.79 -4.03
CA VAL A 410 33.18 -17.49 -2.59
C VAL A 410 32.19 -16.36 -2.28
N ARG A 411 31.86 -15.48 -3.24
CA ARG A 411 30.79 -14.47 -3.13
C ARG A 411 29.41 -15.12 -3.33
N GLU A 412 29.21 -15.85 -4.43
CA GLU A 412 27.88 -16.36 -4.81
C GLU A 412 27.35 -17.47 -3.90
N VAL A 413 28.16 -18.51 -3.62
CA VAL A 413 27.72 -19.66 -2.78
C VAL A 413 28.39 -19.69 -1.40
N GLY A 414 29.22 -18.70 -1.09
CA GLY A 414 29.90 -18.61 0.21
C GLY A 414 31.06 -19.60 0.37
N TRP A 415 31.96 -19.28 1.32
CA TRP A 415 33.26 -19.95 1.47
C TRP A 415 33.19 -21.47 1.67
N PHE A 416 32.21 -21.99 2.42
CA PHE A 416 32.13 -23.42 2.70
C PHE A 416 31.66 -24.23 1.49
N GLU A 417 30.70 -23.71 0.73
CA GLU A 417 30.08 -24.45 -0.38
C GLU A 417 30.97 -24.33 -1.62
N ALA A 418 31.54 -23.15 -1.89
CA ALA A 418 32.62 -22.98 -2.86
C ALA A 418 33.79 -23.94 -2.59
N LYS A 419 34.20 -24.12 -1.33
CA LYS A 419 35.23 -25.11 -0.96
C LYS A 419 34.79 -26.53 -1.27
N ASN A 420 33.54 -26.88 -1.01
CA ASN A 420 32.99 -28.21 -1.28
C ASN A 420 32.93 -28.48 -2.79
N TYR A 421 32.35 -27.59 -3.60
CA TYR A 421 32.24 -27.74 -5.05
C TYR A 421 33.63 -27.93 -5.69
N VAL A 422 34.56 -26.99 -5.48
CA VAL A 422 35.93 -27.07 -6.03
C VAL A 422 36.71 -28.29 -5.50
N SER A 423 36.36 -28.83 -4.32
CA SER A 423 36.95 -30.08 -3.81
C SER A 423 36.32 -31.36 -4.38
N GLN A 424 35.14 -31.28 -4.98
CA GLN A 424 34.45 -32.38 -5.65
C GLN A 424 34.80 -32.41 -7.14
N ASP A 425 34.69 -31.27 -7.82
CA ASP A 425 35.09 -31.07 -9.20
C ASP A 425 35.67 -29.66 -9.41
N ALA A 426 36.84 -29.57 -10.05
CA ALA A 426 37.47 -28.29 -10.36
C ALA A 426 36.95 -27.65 -11.67
N GLU A 427 36.09 -28.34 -12.43
CA GLU A 427 35.51 -27.83 -13.69
C GLU A 427 34.53 -26.66 -13.42
N VAL A 428 33.95 -26.59 -12.23
CA VAL A 428 33.12 -25.47 -11.74
C VAL A 428 33.90 -24.13 -11.73
N LEU A 429 35.23 -24.16 -11.68
CA LEU A 429 36.06 -22.95 -11.83
C LEU A 429 36.27 -22.52 -13.29
N ALA A 430 35.89 -23.33 -14.28
CA ALA A 430 35.87 -22.90 -15.68
C ALA A 430 34.60 -22.10 -15.99
N GLU A 431 33.45 -22.59 -15.52
CA GLU A 431 32.15 -21.90 -15.61
C GLU A 431 32.23 -20.50 -14.96
N ALA A 432 32.74 -20.42 -13.72
CA ALA A 432 32.98 -19.15 -13.05
C ALA A 432 34.10 -18.29 -13.66
N ALA A 433 34.99 -18.85 -14.49
CA ALA A 433 36.00 -18.08 -15.22
C ALA A 433 35.40 -17.36 -16.44
N ASP A 434 34.45 -18.00 -17.14
CA ASP A 434 33.74 -17.38 -18.26
C ASP A 434 32.84 -16.24 -17.76
N GLU A 435 32.16 -16.38 -16.62
CA GLU A 435 31.39 -15.30 -15.99
C GLU A 435 32.28 -14.13 -15.52
N VAL A 436 33.42 -14.40 -14.88
CA VAL A 436 34.40 -13.37 -14.50
C VAL A 436 35.00 -12.65 -15.72
N LEU A 437 35.16 -13.33 -16.86
CA LEU A 437 35.58 -12.69 -18.10
C LEU A 437 34.50 -11.80 -18.71
N ALA A 438 33.22 -12.21 -18.67
CA ALA A 438 32.10 -11.39 -19.14
C ALA A 438 31.94 -10.09 -18.32
N ILE A 439 32.07 -10.17 -16.99
CA ILE A 439 32.07 -8.99 -16.09
C ILE A 439 33.21 -8.03 -16.47
N ARG A 440 34.43 -8.55 -16.68
CA ARG A 440 35.60 -7.74 -17.07
C ARG A 440 35.49 -7.11 -18.47
N GLU A 441 34.73 -7.73 -19.38
CA GLU A 441 34.46 -7.15 -20.71
C GLU A 441 33.47 -5.98 -20.59
N ALA A 442 32.39 -6.13 -19.82
CA ALA A 442 31.46 -5.05 -19.51
C ALA A 442 32.13 -3.86 -18.80
N ASP A 443 32.98 -4.11 -17.79
CA ASP A 443 33.77 -3.07 -17.11
C ASP A 443 34.68 -2.30 -18.09
N ALA A 444 35.26 -3.00 -19.07
CA ALA A 444 36.14 -2.39 -20.07
C ALA A 444 35.37 -1.53 -21.09
N GLU A 445 34.17 -1.95 -21.50
CA GLU A 445 33.29 -1.16 -22.35
C GLU A 445 32.77 0.09 -21.63
N ALA A 446 32.37 -0.03 -20.35
CA ALA A 446 31.97 1.11 -19.52
C ALA A 446 33.11 2.13 -19.34
N ALA A 447 34.34 1.67 -19.08
CA ALA A 447 35.51 2.53 -19.00
C ALA A 447 35.82 3.25 -20.32
N ALA A 448 35.65 2.58 -21.46
CA ALA A 448 35.85 3.18 -22.78
C ALA A 448 34.77 4.23 -23.13
N ALA A 449 33.52 4.00 -22.71
CA ALA A 449 32.44 4.98 -22.85
C ALA A 449 32.72 6.26 -22.05
N ALA A 450 33.16 6.13 -20.81
CA ALA A 450 33.49 7.28 -19.95
C ALA A 450 34.66 8.15 -20.49
N GLU A 451 35.68 7.55 -21.12
CA GLU A 451 36.77 8.32 -21.74
C GLU A 451 36.30 9.06 -23.02
N ALA A 452 35.30 8.54 -23.73
CA ALA A 452 34.68 9.22 -24.87
C ALA A 452 33.79 10.41 -24.44
N GLU A 453 33.00 10.26 -23.38
CA GLU A 453 32.12 11.32 -22.86
C GLU A 453 32.92 12.53 -22.35
N ALA A 454 34.05 12.28 -21.66
CA ALA A 454 34.94 13.30 -21.14
C ALA A 454 35.49 14.28 -22.22
N ALA A 455 35.48 13.89 -23.49
CA ALA A 455 35.88 14.75 -24.60
C ALA A 455 34.77 15.75 -25.04
N GLY A 456 33.50 15.43 -24.83
CA GLY A 456 32.36 16.24 -25.30
C GLY A 456 32.03 17.45 -24.40
N ALA A 457 32.26 17.33 -23.10
CA ALA A 457 31.88 18.34 -22.11
C ALA A 457 32.56 19.72 -22.29
N ALA A 458 33.67 19.80 -23.03
CA ALA A 458 34.50 21.00 -23.14
C ALA A 458 33.94 22.11 -24.06
N GLU A 459 32.91 21.83 -24.88
CA GLU A 459 32.42 22.77 -25.90
C GLU A 459 31.09 23.48 -25.54
N ALA A 460 30.36 22.99 -24.53
CA ALA A 460 29.01 23.46 -24.18
C ALA A 460 28.96 24.66 -23.21
N GLU A 461 30.01 24.92 -22.43
CA GLU A 461 30.01 25.88 -21.30
C GLU A 461 29.87 27.37 -21.73
N ALA A 462 29.99 27.68 -23.02
CA ALA A 462 30.16 29.04 -23.54
C ALA A 462 28.86 29.85 -23.78
N ALA A 463 27.67 29.29 -23.58
CA ALA A 463 26.45 29.80 -24.22
C ALA A 463 25.36 30.42 -23.31
N ALA A 464 25.31 30.11 -22.01
CA ALA A 464 24.07 30.24 -21.21
C ALA A 464 23.94 31.49 -20.29
N GLU A 465 24.90 32.42 -20.29
CA GLU A 465 24.96 33.52 -19.29
C GLU A 465 24.14 34.78 -19.66
N ALA A 466 22.83 34.69 -19.90
CA ALA A 466 22.02 35.88 -20.22
C ALA A 466 20.50 35.88 -19.86
N ALA A 467 20.16 36.68 -18.84
CA ALA A 467 18.93 37.51 -18.67
C ALA A 467 17.57 36.91 -18.20
N VAL A 468 17.10 37.44 -17.06
CA VAL A 468 15.74 37.41 -16.47
C VAL A 468 15.51 38.78 -15.78
N PRO A 469 14.35 39.49 -15.87
CA PRO A 469 13.52 39.79 -14.66
C PRO A 469 12.01 40.17 -14.88
N VAL A 470 11.36 40.56 -13.76
CA VAL A 470 9.91 40.70 -13.48
C VAL A 470 9.41 42.17 -13.37
N THR A 471 8.10 42.45 -13.56
CA THR A 471 7.27 43.60 -13.04
C THR A 471 5.77 43.40 -13.41
N ALA A 472 4.71 44.04 -12.87
CA ALA A 472 4.39 44.73 -11.60
C ALA A 472 2.84 45.02 -11.52
N ALA A 473 2.28 45.47 -10.38
CA ALA A 473 0.81 45.61 -10.13
C ALA A 473 0.28 47.06 -9.88
N ALA A 474 -1.05 47.30 -9.94
CA ALA A 474 -1.72 48.58 -9.64
C ALA A 474 -3.22 48.45 -9.19
N PRO A 475 -3.85 49.45 -8.51
CA PRO A 475 -5.05 49.26 -7.65
C PRO A 475 -6.35 50.00 -8.05
N VAL A 476 -7.48 49.73 -7.35
CA VAL A 476 -8.82 50.35 -7.54
C VAL A 476 -9.49 50.76 -6.19
N THR A 477 -10.49 51.66 -6.23
CA THR A 477 -11.00 52.50 -5.12
C THR A 477 -12.30 52.06 -4.42
N ALA A 478 -12.52 52.55 -3.19
CA ALA A 478 -13.61 52.19 -2.27
C ALA A 478 -15.03 52.77 -2.58
N ALA A 479 -16.06 52.14 -1.99
CA ALA A 479 -17.50 52.46 -2.11
C ALA A 479 -18.24 52.19 -0.75
N PRO A 480 -19.57 52.47 -0.60
CA PRO A 480 -20.13 52.98 0.66
C PRO A 480 -20.52 51.95 1.74
N VAL A 481 -20.73 52.48 2.96
CA VAL A 481 -21.05 51.76 4.21
C VAL A 481 -22.44 51.11 4.17
N ALA A 482 -22.51 49.81 4.51
CA ALA A 482 -23.75 49.04 4.67
C ALA A 482 -24.14 48.87 6.16
N ALA A 483 -25.35 48.34 6.41
CA ALA A 483 -25.89 48.14 7.75
C ALA A 483 -25.10 47.07 8.55
N PRO A 484 -25.01 47.18 9.89
CA PRO A 484 -24.05 46.41 10.71
C PRO A 484 -24.25 44.88 10.74
N GLY A 485 -25.37 44.35 10.22
CA GLY A 485 -25.55 42.91 10.04
C GLY A 485 -24.90 42.34 8.76
N ALA A 486 -24.56 43.19 7.78
CA ALA A 486 -24.10 42.76 6.46
C ALA A 486 -22.69 42.15 6.44
N PHE A 487 -21.88 42.40 7.49
CA PHE A 487 -20.48 41.97 7.54
C PHE A 487 -20.23 40.79 8.51
N ALA A 488 -21.29 40.15 9.03
CA ALA A 488 -21.16 39.09 10.03
C ALA A 488 -20.35 37.88 9.53
N GLY A 489 -20.64 37.37 8.32
CA GLY A 489 -19.89 36.26 7.71
C GLY A 489 -18.43 36.62 7.44
N VAL A 490 -18.18 37.79 6.83
CA VAL A 490 -16.84 38.35 6.57
C VAL A 490 -15.99 38.41 7.84
N LEU A 491 -16.57 38.83 8.96
CA LEU A 491 -15.88 38.90 10.26
C LEU A 491 -15.65 37.52 10.90
N ASP A 492 -16.45 36.51 10.58
CA ASP A 492 -16.23 35.12 11.02
C ASP A 492 -15.15 34.45 10.14
N ALA A 493 -15.21 34.62 8.81
CA ALA A 493 -14.16 34.18 7.88
C ALA A 493 -12.77 34.74 8.25
N LEU A 494 -12.68 36.02 8.65
CA LEU A 494 -11.44 36.62 9.14
C LEU A 494 -10.93 36.01 10.45
N LYS A 495 -11.82 35.56 11.35
CA LYS A 495 -11.45 34.84 12.59
C LYS A 495 -11.00 33.40 12.33
N ARG A 496 -11.60 32.74 11.34
CA ARG A 496 -11.26 31.37 10.90
C ARG A 496 -10.00 31.33 10.03
N SER A 497 -9.67 32.42 9.35
CA SER A 497 -8.45 32.55 8.54
C SER A 497 -7.17 32.47 9.40
N PRO A 498 -5.99 32.20 8.81
CA PRO A 498 -4.71 32.22 9.52
C PRO A 498 -4.38 33.55 10.22
N LEU A 499 -5.04 34.65 9.81
CA LEU A 499 -4.90 35.95 10.46
C LEU A 499 -5.64 36.04 11.81
N MET A 500 -6.63 35.18 12.09
CA MET A 500 -7.40 35.16 13.35
C MET A 500 -7.83 36.56 13.82
N LEU A 501 -8.30 37.40 12.89
CA LEU A 501 -8.48 38.84 13.13
C LEU A 501 -9.90 39.20 13.54
N GLU A 502 -10.02 39.86 14.70
CA GLU A 502 -11.24 40.57 15.09
C GLU A 502 -11.15 42.03 14.62
N LEU A 503 -11.95 42.40 13.61
CA LEU A 503 -12.09 43.78 13.14
C LEU A 503 -13.45 44.36 13.59
N PRO A 504 -13.55 45.67 13.88
CA PRO A 504 -14.83 46.31 14.16
C PRO A 504 -15.68 46.39 12.88
N ALA A 505 -17.01 46.30 12.99
CA ALA A 505 -17.92 46.28 11.83
C ALA A 505 -17.91 47.54 10.92
N ASN A 506 -17.20 48.59 11.31
CA ASN A 506 -16.98 49.82 10.54
C ASN A 506 -15.54 49.94 10.00
N HIS A 507 -14.78 48.83 9.95
CA HIS A 507 -13.37 48.81 9.54
C HIS A 507 -13.21 49.08 8.02
N PRO A 508 -12.21 49.90 7.60
CA PRO A 508 -11.98 50.21 6.18
C PRO A 508 -11.73 48.95 5.35
N GLY A 509 -12.41 48.85 4.21
CA GLY A 509 -12.28 47.76 3.25
C GLY A 509 -13.18 46.54 3.49
N LEU A 510 -13.91 46.45 4.61
CA LEU A 510 -14.91 45.38 4.81
C LEU A 510 -15.94 45.31 3.67
N ALA A 511 -16.33 46.46 3.10
CA ALA A 511 -17.26 46.55 1.97
C ALA A 511 -16.66 46.19 0.59
N ALA A 512 -15.34 46.04 0.50
CA ALA A 512 -14.67 45.47 -0.68
C ALA A 512 -14.60 43.95 -0.56
N ILE A 513 -14.12 43.44 0.59
CA ILE A 513 -14.00 41.99 0.82
C ILE A 513 -15.34 41.29 1.05
N SER A 514 -16.43 42.00 1.37
CA SER A 514 -17.79 41.43 1.42
C SER A 514 -18.37 41.04 0.05
N LYS A 515 -17.55 41.06 -1.01
CA LYS A 515 -17.86 40.51 -2.34
C LYS A 515 -17.08 39.23 -2.63
N LEU A 516 -16.10 38.89 -1.79
CA LEU A 516 -15.37 37.63 -1.84
C LEU A 516 -16.18 36.56 -1.09
N SER A 517 -16.00 35.30 -1.47
CA SER A 517 -16.45 34.17 -0.66
C SER A 517 -15.56 34.00 0.58
N ASP A 518 -16.07 33.34 1.62
CA ASP A 518 -15.28 33.04 2.83
C ASP A 518 -13.99 32.27 2.49
N LEU A 519 -14.04 31.36 1.52
CA LEU A 519 -12.86 30.65 0.99
C LEU A 519 -11.85 31.61 0.34
N ALA A 520 -12.29 32.57 -0.46
CA ALA A 520 -11.40 33.56 -1.07
C ALA A 520 -10.79 34.51 -0.02
N ILE A 521 -11.53 34.86 1.05
CA ILE A 521 -11.00 35.62 2.20
C ILE A 521 -9.92 34.80 2.92
N ILE A 522 -10.15 33.51 3.16
CA ILE A 522 -9.20 32.61 3.83
C ILE A 522 -7.96 32.36 2.96
N ALA A 523 -8.12 32.12 1.66
CA ALA A 523 -7.02 31.92 0.71
C ALA A 523 -6.17 33.19 0.54
N GLY A 524 -6.80 34.36 0.38
CA GLY A 524 -6.10 35.65 0.34
C GLY A 524 -5.37 35.97 1.65
N ALA A 525 -5.96 35.61 2.80
CA ALA A 525 -5.30 35.73 4.09
C ALA A 525 -4.09 34.79 4.22
N ALA A 526 -4.18 33.55 3.74
CA ALA A 526 -3.08 32.60 3.73
C ALA A 526 -1.94 33.03 2.79
N HIS A 527 -2.27 33.56 1.60
CA HIS A 527 -1.29 34.11 0.66
C HIS A 527 -0.59 35.37 1.23
N LEU A 528 -1.33 36.28 1.86
CA LEU A 528 -0.75 37.45 2.53
C LEU A 528 0.18 37.05 3.69
N VAL A 529 -0.18 36.03 4.47
CA VAL A 529 0.69 35.48 5.53
C VAL A 529 1.94 34.80 4.95
N ARG A 530 1.86 34.18 3.76
CA ARG A 530 3.03 33.62 3.05
C ARG A 530 3.97 34.70 2.50
N GLN A 531 3.45 35.82 1.99
CA GLN A 531 4.28 36.90 1.42
C GLN A 531 4.89 37.84 2.47
N GLU A 532 4.08 38.33 3.41
CA GLU A 532 4.46 39.42 4.33
C GLU A 532 4.75 38.90 5.75
N GLY A 533 4.44 37.63 6.04
CA GLY A 533 4.54 37.07 7.39
C GLY A 533 3.36 37.45 8.30
N LEU A 534 3.11 36.63 9.33
CA LEU A 534 1.86 36.70 10.11
C LEU A 534 1.62 38.04 10.83
N LEU A 535 2.67 38.75 11.26
CA LEU A 535 2.53 40.01 12.01
C LEU A 535 2.26 41.19 11.09
N ASP A 536 3.04 41.35 10.02
CA ASP A 536 2.85 42.45 9.08
C ASP A 536 1.60 42.25 8.22
N ALA A 537 1.26 41.01 7.83
CA ALA A 537 -0.03 40.69 7.21
C ALA A 537 -1.22 41.08 8.12
N LYS A 538 -1.14 40.79 9.44
CA LYS A 538 -2.13 41.23 10.43
C LYS A 538 -2.22 42.76 10.49
N ASP A 539 -1.10 43.45 10.52
CA ASP A 539 -1.06 44.91 10.62
C ASP A 539 -1.39 45.63 9.31
N MET A 540 -1.24 44.99 8.14
CA MET A 540 -1.76 45.46 6.85
C MET A 540 -3.28 45.38 6.82
N VAL A 541 -3.86 44.22 7.16
CA VAL A 541 -5.32 44.04 7.21
C VAL A 541 -5.97 44.91 8.29
N ARG A 542 -5.28 45.19 9.40
CA ARG A 542 -5.71 46.20 10.39
C ARG A 542 -5.70 47.64 9.86
N LYS A 543 -4.90 47.97 8.84
CA LYS A 543 -4.87 49.31 8.20
C LYS A 543 -5.96 49.44 7.13
N SER A 544 -6.14 48.44 6.27
CA SER A 544 -7.36 48.23 5.48
C SER A 544 -7.54 46.77 5.11
N ALA A 545 -8.77 46.27 5.19
CA ALA A 545 -9.13 44.95 4.70
C ALA A 545 -9.11 44.85 3.16
N ASP A 546 -9.09 45.97 2.43
CA ASP A 546 -9.00 46.01 0.95
C ASP A 546 -7.82 45.20 0.40
N VAL A 547 -6.72 45.09 1.17
CA VAL A 547 -5.50 44.33 0.83
C VAL A 547 -5.81 42.87 0.51
N LEU A 548 -6.82 42.29 1.17
CA LEU A 548 -7.21 40.90 0.93
C LEU A 548 -7.91 40.67 -0.41
N VAL A 549 -8.40 41.72 -1.09
CA VAL A 549 -8.93 41.58 -2.47
C VAL A 549 -7.79 41.25 -3.43
N GLY A 550 -6.71 42.03 -3.39
CA GLY A 550 -5.51 41.78 -4.20
C GLY A 550 -4.82 40.46 -3.81
N ALA A 551 -4.74 40.16 -2.52
CA ALA A 551 -4.16 38.89 -2.06
C ALA A 551 -5.01 37.67 -2.42
N ALA A 552 -6.35 37.78 -2.46
CA ALA A 552 -7.24 36.71 -2.92
C ALA A 552 -7.16 36.51 -4.44
N GLU A 553 -7.05 37.58 -5.22
CA GLU A 553 -6.84 37.50 -6.68
C GLU A 553 -5.46 36.90 -7.00
N ALA A 554 -4.40 37.31 -6.29
CA ALA A 554 -3.08 36.71 -6.41
C ALA A 554 -3.04 35.24 -5.94
N ALA A 555 -3.77 34.88 -4.87
CA ALA A 555 -3.93 33.49 -4.46
C ALA A 555 -4.67 32.64 -5.51
N ARG A 556 -5.68 33.21 -6.19
CA ARG A 556 -6.43 32.53 -7.26
C ARG A 556 -5.56 32.32 -8.50
N LEU A 557 -4.81 33.35 -8.91
CA LEU A 557 -3.85 33.26 -10.03
C LEU A 557 -2.69 32.31 -9.71
N GLN A 558 -2.24 32.25 -8.45
CA GLN A 558 -1.26 31.26 -8.00
C GLN A 558 -1.84 29.85 -8.08
N ALA A 559 -3.06 29.60 -7.61
CA ALA A 559 -3.71 28.29 -7.70
C ALA A 559 -4.00 27.89 -9.16
N GLU A 560 -4.37 28.83 -10.04
CA GLU A 560 -4.51 28.61 -11.48
C GLU A 560 -3.16 28.25 -12.13
N ALA A 561 -2.06 28.88 -11.71
CA ALA A 561 -0.72 28.58 -12.19
C ALA A 561 -0.16 27.26 -11.63
N GLU A 562 -0.42 26.93 -10.36
CA GLU A 562 -0.06 25.66 -9.73
C GLU A 562 -0.85 24.49 -10.35
N ALA A 563 -2.15 24.68 -10.65
CA ALA A 563 -2.95 23.70 -11.37
C ALA A 563 -2.52 23.55 -12.85
N ALA A 564 -2.15 24.65 -13.53
CA ALA A 564 -1.61 24.58 -14.88
C ALA A 564 -0.21 23.94 -14.93
N ALA A 565 0.61 24.14 -13.90
CA ALA A 565 1.90 23.48 -13.75
C ALA A 565 1.71 21.97 -13.50
N ALA A 566 0.86 21.59 -12.55
CA ALA A 566 0.55 20.18 -12.29
C ALA A 566 -0.11 19.48 -13.50
N ALA A 567 -0.93 20.17 -14.28
CA ALA A 567 -1.48 19.65 -15.53
C ALA A 567 -0.39 19.47 -16.60
N ALA A 568 0.54 20.43 -16.74
CA ALA A 568 1.67 20.31 -17.65
C ALA A 568 2.72 19.27 -17.19
N GLU A 569 2.86 19.05 -15.88
CA GLU A 569 3.70 18.02 -15.28
C GLU A 569 3.08 16.63 -15.46
N ALA A 570 1.76 16.50 -15.33
CA ALA A 570 1.03 15.27 -15.69
C ALA A 570 1.02 15.01 -17.21
N GLU A 571 0.90 16.04 -18.04
CA GLU A 571 1.02 15.91 -19.50
C GLU A 571 2.46 15.57 -19.93
N ALA A 572 3.47 16.11 -19.25
CA ALA A 572 4.88 15.75 -19.45
C ALA A 572 5.22 14.35 -18.92
N ALA A 573 4.63 13.92 -17.79
CA ALA A 573 4.77 12.56 -17.28
C ALA A 573 4.10 11.53 -18.21
N ALA A 574 2.88 11.81 -18.69
CA ALA A 574 2.21 10.95 -19.67
C ALA A 574 2.93 10.96 -21.04
N ALA A 575 3.55 12.08 -21.44
CA ALA A 575 4.41 12.13 -22.61
C ALA A 575 5.70 11.33 -22.40
N ALA A 576 6.35 11.41 -21.24
CA ALA A 576 7.54 10.63 -20.91
C ALA A 576 7.24 9.14 -20.74
N GLU A 577 6.07 8.76 -20.23
CA GLU A 577 5.60 7.36 -20.15
C GLU A 577 5.31 6.82 -21.57
N ALA A 578 4.71 7.63 -22.45
CA ALA A 578 4.51 7.28 -23.86
C ALA A 578 5.83 7.24 -24.67
N GLU A 579 6.79 8.13 -24.37
CA GLU A 579 8.10 8.18 -25.03
C GLU A 579 9.01 7.05 -24.53
N ALA A 580 8.97 6.71 -23.23
CA ALA A 580 9.65 5.54 -22.69
C ALA A 580 9.03 4.22 -23.19
N ALA A 581 7.71 4.13 -23.33
CA ALA A 581 7.06 2.99 -23.98
C ALA A 581 7.46 2.87 -25.47
N ALA A 582 7.61 4.00 -26.17
CA ALA A 582 8.09 4.02 -27.55
C ALA A 582 9.58 3.69 -27.68
N GLU A 583 10.45 4.15 -26.77
CA GLU A 583 11.88 3.78 -26.75
C GLU A 583 12.10 2.31 -26.37
N ALA A 584 11.28 1.76 -25.46
CA ALA A 584 11.27 0.33 -25.13
C ALA A 584 10.88 -0.56 -26.33
N GLU A 585 10.09 -0.03 -27.28
CA GLU A 585 9.76 -0.72 -28.53
C GLU A 585 10.72 -0.38 -29.70
N ALA A 586 11.66 0.58 -29.51
CA ALA A 586 12.49 1.13 -30.60
C ALA A 586 14.03 1.00 -30.43
N ALA A 587 14.54 0.67 -29.25
CA ALA A 587 15.96 0.32 -29.08
C ALA A 587 16.20 -1.12 -29.62
N ALA A 588 17.18 -1.39 -30.49
CA ALA A 588 18.47 -0.76 -30.65
C ALA A 588 18.97 -0.73 -32.12
N PRO A 589 20.07 -0.03 -32.47
CA PRO A 589 20.58 1.23 -31.89
C PRO A 589 21.02 2.28 -32.94
N ALA A 590 20.62 3.56 -32.82
CA ALA A 590 21.32 4.69 -33.48
C ALA A 590 20.97 6.10 -32.95
N ALA A 591 21.95 6.76 -32.31
CA ALA A 591 22.22 8.22 -32.32
C ALA A 591 21.18 9.26 -31.80
N ILE A 592 21.36 9.68 -30.52
CA ILE A 592 21.68 11.06 -30.05
C ILE A 592 20.83 12.23 -30.65
N PRO A 593 20.07 13.04 -29.86
CA PRO A 593 20.69 14.17 -29.11
C PRO A 593 20.00 14.80 -27.86
N THR A 594 20.78 14.94 -26.78
CA THR A 594 20.95 16.13 -25.88
C THR A 594 19.80 16.72 -25.03
N ALA A 595 19.87 16.44 -23.71
CA ALA A 595 19.48 17.27 -22.54
C ALA A 595 20.14 16.68 -21.27
N ALA A 596 20.31 17.31 -20.09
CA ALA A 596 20.49 18.72 -19.66
C ALA A 596 21.27 18.72 -18.29
N PRO A 597 21.93 19.81 -17.84
CA PRO A 597 23.02 19.68 -16.85
C PRO A 597 22.65 19.80 -15.36
N VAL A 598 23.29 18.96 -14.53
CA VAL A 598 23.41 19.07 -13.06
C VAL A 598 24.90 19.11 -12.68
N ALA A 599 25.26 19.73 -11.54
CA ALA A 599 26.62 20.21 -11.29
C ALA A 599 27.48 19.38 -10.30
N ALA A 600 28.74 19.20 -10.67
CA ALA A 600 29.92 18.95 -9.82
C ALA A 600 29.85 17.81 -8.77
N PRO A 601 30.47 16.63 -9.01
CA PRO A 601 30.37 15.48 -8.11
C PRO A 601 30.95 15.69 -6.70
N SER A 602 31.82 16.69 -6.49
CA SER A 602 32.32 17.05 -5.15
C SER A 602 31.28 17.73 -4.25
N ALA A 603 30.21 18.29 -4.84
CA ALA A 603 29.05 18.79 -4.09
C ALA A 603 28.06 17.65 -3.80
N ALA A 604 27.82 16.79 -4.79
CA ALA A 604 26.95 15.62 -4.70
C ALA A 604 27.35 14.67 -3.55
N VAL A 605 28.60 14.18 -3.56
CA VAL A 605 29.14 13.34 -2.47
C VAL A 605 29.16 14.06 -1.12
N ALA A 606 29.29 15.39 -1.09
CA ALA A 606 29.23 16.17 0.14
C ALA A 606 27.80 16.27 0.71
N GLY A 607 26.77 16.29 -0.14
CA GLY A 607 25.35 16.22 0.25
C GLY A 607 25.03 14.88 0.90
N VAL A 608 25.33 13.77 0.21
CA VAL A 608 25.17 12.39 0.72
C VAL A 608 25.90 12.21 2.05
N LEU A 609 27.14 12.69 2.17
CA LEU A 609 27.91 12.61 3.42
C LEU A 609 27.35 13.49 4.55
N ASP A 610 26.45 14.44 4.30
CA ASP A 610 25.75 15.20 5.33
C ASP A 610 24.37 14.59 5.64
N ALA A 611 23.67 14.07 4.62
CA ALA A 611 22.47 13.26 4.79
C ALA A 611 22.74 12.02 5.66
N LEU A 612 23.85 11.29 5.43
CA LEU A 612 24.28 10.15 6.26
C LEU A 612 24.58 10.53 7.71
N LYS A 613 25.02 11.78 7.98
CA LYS A 613 25.20 12.30 9.35
C LYS A 613 23.90 12.73 10.00
N ARG A 614 22.94 13.21 9.20
CA ARG A 614 21.57 13.55 9.63
C ARG A 614 20.67 12.33 9.81
N SER A 615 21.01 11.20 9.15
CA SER A 615 20.28 9.93 9.22
C SER A 615 20.27 9.30 10.62
N PRO A 616 19.34 8.35 10.90
CA PRO A 616 19.31 7.58 12.15
C PRO A 616 20.60 6.81 12.48
N LEU A 617 21.45 6.52 11.50
CA LEU A 617 22.73 5.84 11.71
C LEU A 617 23.85 6.78 12.17
N MET A 618 23.73 8.10 11.94
CA MET A 618 24.78 9.10 12.21
C MET A 618 26.17 8.62 11.78
N LEU A 619 26.34 8.34 10.48
CA LEU A 619 27.57 7.77 9.92
C LEU A 619 28.52 8.86 9.40
N GLU A 620 29.80 8.74 9.76
CA GLU A 620 30.90 9.55 9.23
C GLU A 620 31.78 8.67 8.33
N LEU A 621 31.41 8.54 7.05
CA LEU A 621 32.22 7.83 6.05
C LEU A 621 33.31 8.76 5.47
N PRO A 622 34.48 8.23 5.07
CA PRO A 622 35.47 8.98 4.29
C PRO A 622 34.95 9.24 2.87
N ALA A 623 35.35 10.34 2.24
CA ALA A 623 34.91 10.72 0.88
C ALA A 623 35.38 9.77 -0.25
N ASN A 624 36.16 8.74 0.08
CA ASN A 624 36.63 7.70 -0.83
C ASN A 624 36.15 6.31 -0.37
N HIS A 625 35.03 6.22 0.34
CA HIS A 625 34.41 4.94 0.72
C HIS A 625 33.83 4.24 -0.54
N PRO A 626 33.85 2.90 -0.62
CA PRO A 626 33.12 2.18 -1.65
C PRO A 626 31.61 2.51 -1.63
N GLY A 627 30.95 2.38 -2.79
CA GLY A 627 29.53 2.68 -2.99
C GLY A 627 29.12 4.16 -2.99
N LEU A 628 29.90 5.07 -2.40
CA LEU A 628 29.56 6.50 -2.33
C LEU A 628 29.40 7.17 -3.70
N ALA A 629 29.98 6.58 -4.76
CA ALA A 629 29.82 7.07 -6.13
C ALA A 629 28.46 6.71 -6.72
N ALA A 630 27.95 5.49 -6.48
CA ALA A 630 26.65 5.03 -6.95
C ALA A 630 25.51 5.87 -6.36
N ILE A 631 25.56 6.11 -5.04
CA ILE A 631 24.54 6.90 -4.35
C ILE A 631 24.75 8.43 -4.46
N ALA A 632 25.79 8.91 -5.16
CA ALA A 632 26.14 10.34 -5.22
C ALA A 632 25.02 11.22 -5.80
N GLY A 633 24.21 10.69 -6.72
CA GLY A 633 23.10 11.41 -7.35
C GLY A 633 21.82 11.50 -6.52
N MET A 634 21.74 10.79 -5.39
CA MET A 634 20.49 10.66 -4.62
C MET A 634 20.19 11.91 -3.78
N PRO A 635 18.94 12.40 -3.76
CA PRO A 635 18.56 13.53 -2.90
C PRO A 635 18.62 13.14 -1.42
N ASP A 636 18.97 14.10 -0.56
CA ASP A 636 19.13 13.93 0.90
C ASP A 636 18.00 13.11 1.55
N ASP A 637 16.74 13.38 1.18
CA ASP A 637 15.56 12.71 1.75
C ASP A 637 15.44 11.24 1.32
N LEU A 638 15.86 10.88 0.10
CA LEU A 638 15.91 9.49 -0.35
C LEU A 638 17.03 8.72 0.37
N VAL A 639 18.21 9.35 0.56
CA VAL A 639 19.31 8.75 1.35
C VAL A 639 18.88 8.51 2.81
N ILE A 640 18.11 9.43 3.40
CA ILE A 640 17.59 9.29 4.76
C ILE A 640 16.51 8.19 4.85
N ASP A 641 15.59 8.11 3.89
CA ASP A 641 14.54 7.08 3.88
C ASP A 641 15.11 5.68 3.60
N SER A 642 16.07 5.54 2.68
CA SER A 642 16.77 4.28 2.38
C SER A 642 17.53 3.76 3.60
N VAL A 643 18.20 4.65 4.34
CA VAL A 643 18.80 4.29 5.65
C VAL A 643 17.72 3.89 6.67
N THR A 644 16.53 4.49 6.62
CA THR A 644 15.44 4.22 7.57
C THR A 644 14.73 2.89 7.26
N LEU A 645 14.61 2.52 5.98
CA LEU A 645 14.20 1.20 5.48
C LEU A 645 15.17 0.12 5.98
N LEU A 646 16.47 0.26 5.66
CA LEU A 646 17.50 -0.68 6.06
C LEU A 646 17.59 -0.85 7.60
N VAL A 647 17.42 0.23 8.36
CA VAL A 647 17.37 0.20 9.84
C VAL A 647 16.10 -0.49 10.37
N ARG A 648 15.01 -0.54 9.61
CA ARG A 648 13.76 -1.23 9.96
C ARG A 648 13.84 -2.75 9.70
N GLU A 649 14.55 -3.18 8.66
CA GLU A 649 14.66 -4.60 8.28
C GLU A 649 15.76 -5.35 9.05
N VAL A 650 17.03 -4.99 8.83
CA VAL A 650 18.17 -5.67 9.48
C VAL A 650 18.50 -5.09 10.85
N GLY A 651 17.90 -3.96 11.21
CA GLY A 651 18.10 -3.31 12.51
C GLY A 651 19.35 -2.42 12.56
N TRP A 652 19.34 -1.47 13.50
CA TRP A 652 20.31 -0.37 13.56
C TRP A 652 21.78 -0.78 13.56
N PHE A 653 22.16 -1.89 14.20
CA PHE A 653 23.55 -2.34 14.26
C PHE A 653 24.02 -2.98 12.94
N GLU A 654 23.15 -3.70 12.24
CA GLU A 654 23.50 -4.44 11.03
C GLU A 654 23.47 -3.49 9.83
N ALA A 655 22.43 -2.64 9.72
CA ALA A 655 22.40 -1.52 8.79
C ALA A 655 23.64 -0.62 8.91
N LYS A 656 24.10 -0.32 10.13
CA LYS A 656 25.35 0.43 10.34
C LYS A 656 26.58 -0.31 9.84
N ASN A 657 26.64 -1.63 10.03
CA ASN A 657 27.75 -2.46 9.57
C ASN A 657 27.80 -2.54 8.05
N TYR A 658 26.67 -2.78 7.37
CA TYR A 658 26.58 -2.86 5.91
C TYR A 658 27.03 -1.54 5.26
N VAL A 659 26.41 -0.41 5.62
CA VAL A 659 26.75 0.93 5.09
C VAL A 659 28.20 1.36 5.39
N SER A 660 28.84 0.75 6.40
CA SER A 660 30.27 0.98 6.74
C SER A 660 31.25 -0.02 6.11
N GLN A 661 30.74 -0.99 5.35
CA GLN A 661 31.51 -1.91 4.51
C GLN A 661 31.37 -1.51 3.05
N ASP A 662 30.14 -1.27 2.61
CA ASP A 662 29.83 -0.66 1.32
C ASP A 662 28.60 0.26 1.42
N ALA A 663 28.66 1.44 0.80
CA ALA A 663 27.53 2.36 0.75
C ALA A 663 26.55 2.03 -0.38
N GLU A 664 26.89 1.11 -1.29
CA GLU A 664 26.09 0.73 -2.46
C GLU A 664 24.78 0.01 -2.08
N VAL A 665 24.72 -0.60 -0.89
CA VAL A 665 23.51 -1.17 -0.28
C VAL A 665 22.39 -0.12 -0.10
N LEU A 666 22.73 1.17 -0.08
CA LEU A 666 21.74 2.25 -0.06
C LEU A 666 21.15 2.60 -1.43
N ALA A 667 21.68 2.06 -2.53
CA ALA A 667 21.04 2.13 -3.84
C ALA A 667 19.90 1.12 -3.96
N GLU A 668 20.16 -0.15 -3.63
CA GLU A 668 19.16 -1.22 -3.55
C GLU A 668 17.98 -0.82 -2.63
N ALA A 669 18.28 -0.28 -1.44
CA ALA A 669 17.28 0.25 -0.53
C ALA A 669 16.62 1.56 -1.01
N ALA A 670 17.23 2.31 -1.94
CA ALA A 670 16.62 3.48 -2.57
C ALA A 670 15.61 3.08 -3.65
N ASP A 671 15.92 2.07 -4.45
CA ASP A 671 15.01 1.53 -5.47
C ASP A 671 13.76 0.92 -4.82
N GLU A 672 13.89 0.21 -3.69
CA GLU A 672 12.71 -0.24 -2.92
C GLU A 672 11.93 0.94 -2.30
N VAL A 673 12.59 1.97 -1.77
CA VAL A 673 11.89 3.19 -1.30
C VAL A 673 11.18 3.93 -2.44
N LEU A 674 11.75 3.96 -3.65
CA LEU A 674 11.09 4.52 -4.83
C LEU A 674 9.89 3.66 -5.25
N ALA A 675 10.01 2.34 -5.33
CA ALA A 675 8.90 1.44 -5.63
C ALA A 675 7.76 1.54 -4.60
N ILE A 676 8.08 1.70 -3.30
CA ILE A 676 7.09 1.98 -2.26
C ILE A 676 6.43 3.34 -2.48
N ARG A 677 7.20 4.40 -2.77
CA ARG A 677 6.65 5.74 -3.06
C ARG A 677 5.79 5.77 -4.32
N GLU A 678 6.15 5.01 -5.35
CA GLU A 678 5.35 4.85 -6.58
C GLU A 678 4.07 4.06 -6.31
N ALA A 679 4.11 3.00 -5.50
CA ALA A 679 2.92 2.29 -5.06
C ALA A 679 1.99 3.18 -4.20
N GLU A 680 2.55 3.97 -3.27
CA GLU A 680 1.80 4.95 -2.48
C GLU A 680 1.24 6.09 -3.36
N ALA A 681 2.01 6.60 -4.32
CA ALA A 681 1.56 7.62 -5.27
C ALA A 681 0.48 7.08 -6.22
N LYS A 682 0.59 5.84 -6.68
CA LYS A 682 -0.41 5.15 -7.50
C LYS A 682 -1.68 4.85 -6.70
N ALA A 683 -1.56 4.50 -5.43
CA ALA A 683 -2.70 4.37 -4.51
C ALA A 683 -3.36 5.73 -4.20
N ALA A 684 -2.56 6.78 -4.01
CA ALA A 684 -3.07 8.15 -3.81
C ALA A 684 -3.70 8.71 -5.08
N ALA A 685 -3.16 8.43 -6.26
CA ALA A 685 -3.74 8.76 -7.56
C ALA A 685 -5.02 7.97 -7.83
N ALA A 686 -5.08 6.68 -7.47
CA ALA A 686 -6.30 5.89 -7.53
C ALA A 686 -7.37 6.44 -6.57
N ALA A 687 -7.02 6.78 -5.33
CA ALA A 687 -7.94 7.41 -4.39
C ALA A 687 -8.36 8.83 -4.82
N ALA A 688 -7.48 9.58 -5.48
CA ALA A 688 -7.80 10.88 -6.06
C ALA A 688 -8.67 10.75 -7.32
N ALA A 689 -8.49 9.69 -8.13
CA ALA A 689 -9.33 9.36 -9.27
C ALA A 689 -10.70 8.81 -8.83
N GLU A 690 -10.77 8.04 -7.74
CA GLU A 690 -12.03 7.64 -7.10
C GLU A 690 -12.76 8.85 -6.51
N ALA A 691 -12.05 9.76 -5.83
CA ALA A 691 -12.61 11.02 -5.35
C ALA A 691 -13.02 11.96 -6.49
N ALA A 692 -12.29 11.98 -7.61
CA ALA A 692 -12.64 12.75 -8.80
C ALA A 692 -13.83 12.12 -9.55
N ALA A 693 -13.92 10.80 -9.65
CA ALA A 693 -15.07 10.09 -10.22
C ALA A 693 -16.32 10.23 -9.31
N ALA A 694 -16.15 10.26 -7.99
CA ALA A 694 -17.21 10.60 -7.05
C ALA A 694 -17.64 12.07 -7.21
N ALA A 695 -16.69 13.00 -7.39
CA ALA A 695 -16.98 14.41 -7.64
C ALA A 695 -17.58 14.65 -9.03
N GLU A 696 -17.23 13.87 -10.06
CA GLU A 696 -17.88 13.89 -11.38
C GLU A 696 -19.25 13.21 -11.35
N ALA A 697 -19.46 12.18 -10.54
CA ALA A 697 -20.79 11.62 -10.29
C ALA A 697 -21.69 12.62 -9.55
N GLU A 698 -21.16 13.33 -8.56
CA GLU A 698 -21.85 14.43 -7.85
C GLU A 698 -22.10 15.62 -8.80
N ALA A 699 -21.13 16.01 -9.63
CA ALA A 699 -21.28 17.07 -10.63
C ALA A 699 -22.19 16.67 -11.80
N ALA A 700 -22.27 15.40 -12.18
CA ALA A 700 -23.23 14.87 -13.15
C ALA A 700 -24.64 14.82 -12.56
N ALA A 701 -24.79 14.53 -11.27
CA ALA A 701 -26.04 14.67 -10.55
C ALA A 701 -26.48 16.15 -10.45
N GLU A 702 -25.56 17.08 -10.18
CA GLU A 702 -25.86 18.53 -10.23
C GLU A 702 -26.12 19.03 -11.67
N ALA A 703 -25.45 18.49 -12.69
CA ALA A 703 -25.73 18.81 -14.10
C ALA A 703 -27.11 18.31 -14.55
N GLY A 704 -27.56 17.17 -14.01
CA GLY A 704 -28.94 16.70 -14.11
C GLY A 704 -29.96 17.58 -13.38
N VAL A 705 -29.52 18.46 -12.47
CA VAL A 705 -30.36 19.35 -11.65
C VAL A 705 -29.90 20.81 -11.75
N GLN A 706 -30.15 21.43 -12.92
CA GLN A 706 -30.24 22.90 -13.01
C GLN A 706 -31.46 23.49 -12.27
N VAL A 707 -31.62 23.19 -10.96
CA VAL A 707 -32.29 24.06 -9.98
C VAL A 707 -31.60 23.96 -8.60
N SER A 708 -30.51 24.74 -8.44
CA SER A 708 -30.03 25.30 -7.16
C SER A 708 -29.49 24.37 -6.05
N SER A 709 -28.16 24.20 -6.09
CA SER A 709 -27.22 24.48 -4.99
C SER A 709 -27.20 23.63 -3.70
N ALA A 710 -26.15 22.81 -3.58
CA ALA A 710 -25.18 22.77 -2.48
C ALA A 710 -25.61 22.44 -1.03
N ALA A 711 -24.99 21.40 -0.49
CA ALA A 711 -24.85 21.06 0.95
C ALA A 711 -23.65 21.83 1.58
N PRO A 712 -23.20 21.58 2.85
CA PRO A 712 -23.76 20.75 3.93
C PRO A 712 -23.90 21.50 5.28
N VAL A 713 -24.34 20.80 6.34
CA VAL A 713 -24.43 21.33 7.72
C VAL A 713 -23.51 20.57 8.69
N ALA A 714 -22.86 21.30 9.59
CA ALA A 714 -22.35 20.78 10.87
C ALA A 714 -22.88 21.65 12.03
N ALA A 715 -23.24 21.02 13.16
CA ALA A 715 -23.67 21.58 14.45
C ALA A 715 -24.48 22.90 14.42
N ALA A 716 -25.79 22.80 14.64
CA ALA A 716 -26.74 23.89 14.40
C ALA A 716 -26.61 25.11 15.35
N PRO A 717 -26.67 26.36 14.83
CA PRO A 717 -27.22 27.47 15.60
C PRO A 717 -28.74 27.28 15.75
N VAL A 718 -29.38 28.03 16.68
CA VAL A 718 -30.85 28.11 16.71
C VAL A 718 -31.32 28.84 15.45
N ALA A 719 -31.67 28.07 14.43
CA ALA A 719 -31.96 28.59 13.11
C ALA A 719 -33.29 29.36 13.08
N ALA A 720 -33.37 30.36 12.20
CA ALA A 720 -34.63 31.03 11.92
C ALA A 720 -35.67 30.00 11.41
N PRO A 721 -36.97 30.13 11.75
CA PRO A 721 -37.98 29.07 11.60
C PRO A 721 -38.28 28.62 10.16
N GLY A 722 -37.60 29.15 9.14
CA GLY A 722 -37.63 28.62 7.77
C GLY A 722 -36.61 27.50 7.50
N ALA A 723 -35.53 27.37 8.29
CA ALA A 723 -34.42 26.47 7.95
C ALA A 723 -34.77 24.97 7.98
N PHE A 724 -35.76 24.56 8.78
CA PHE A 724 -36.25 23.18 8.84
C PHE A 724 -37.55 22.97 8.05
N ALA A 725 -38.01 23.96 7.28
CA ALA A 725 -39.30 23.90 6.60
C ALA A 725 -39.38 22.80 5.54
N GLY A 726 -38.31 22.57 4.76
CA GLY A 726 -38.22 21.47 3.79
C GLY A 726 -38.31 20.10 4.46
N VAL A 727 -37.44 19.85 5.44
CA VAL A 727 -37.43 18.61 6.26
C VAL A 727 -38.80 18.29 6.86
N LEU A 728 -39.50 19.30 7.37
CA LEU A 728 -40.84 19.15 7.96
C LEU A 728 -41.95 18.94 6.92
N ASP A 729 -41.77 19.37 5.67
CA ASP A 729 -42.70 19.06 4.56
C ASP A 729 -42.40 17.66 4.00
N ALA A 730 -41.12 17.29 3.83
CA ALA A 730 -40.69 15.94 3.49
C ALA A 730 -41.23 14.89 4.47
N LEU A 731 -41.16 15.13 5.79
CA LEU A 731 -41.76 14.26 6.80
C LEU A 731 -43.29 14.13 6.69
N LYS A 732 -44.01 15.18 6.27
CA LYS A 732 -45.45 15.15 6.03
C LYS A 732 -45.83 14.42 4.73
N ARG A 733 -44.98 14.51 3.71
CA ARG A 733 -45.12 13.81 2.41
C ARG A 733 -44.68 12.34 2.48
N SER A 734 -43.80 12.00 3.42
CA SER A 734 -43.34 10.63 3.66
C SER A 734 -44.47 9.70 4.11
N PRO A 735 -44.29 8.36 4.01
CA PRO A 735 -45.25 7.40 4.55
C PRO A 735 -45.54 7.57 6.05
N LEU A 736 -44.60 8.16 6.81
CA LEU A 736 -44.77 8.46 8.23
C LEU A 736 -45.74 9.62 8.49
N MET A 737 -46.08 10.47 7.51
CA MET A 737 -47.02 11.60 7.64
C MET A 737 -46.95 12.30 9.00
N LEU A 738 -45.77 12.81 9.37
CA LEU A 738 -45.41 13.12 10.75
C LEU A 738 -45.15 14.62 10.93
N GLU A 739 -45.81 15.24 11.92
CA GLU A 739 -45.62 16.64 12.26
C GLU A 739 -44.74 16.78 13.51
N LEU A 740 -43.46 17.10 13.33
CA LEU A 740 -42.52 17.36 14.43
C LEU A 740 -42.44 18.87 14.76
N PRO A 741 -42.22 19.26 16.02
CA PRO A 741 -41.91 20.64 16.38
C PRO A 741 -40.51 21.03 15.88
N ALA A 742 -40.29 22.31 15.53
CA ALA A 742 -39.03 22.78 14.95
C ALA A 742 -37.77 22.63 15.85
N ASN A 743 -37.94 22.27 17.13
CA ASN A 743 -36.87 22.01 18.10
C ASN A 743 -36.74 20.52 18.46
N HIS A 744 -37.30 19.60 17.64
CA HIS A 744 -37.26 18.16 17.93
C HIS A 744 -35.82 17.59 17.89
N PRO A 745 -35.44 16.68 18.80
CA PRO A 745 -34.16 15.98 18.72
C PRO A 745 -33.98 15.27 17.36
N GLY A 746 -32.78 15.35 16.82
CA GLY A 746 -32.41 14.78 15.53
C GLY A 746 -32.75 15.60 14.28
N LEU A 747 -33.57 16.68 14.36
CA LEU A 747 -33.91 17.48 13.16
C LEU A 747 -32.67 18.04 12.44
N ALA A 748 -31.64 18.44 13.19
CA ALA A 748 -30.38 18.93 12.65
C ALA A 748 -29.45 17.83 12.09
N ALA A 749 -29.71 16.56 12.40
CA ALA A 749 -29.04 15.42 11.79
C ALA A 749 -29.69 15.08 10.44
N ILE A 750 -31.02 14.93 10.42
CA ILE A 750 -31.76 14.65 9.17
C ILE A 750 -31.86 15.85 8.22
N SER A 751 -31.58 17.09 8.66
CA SER A 751 -31.50 18.26 7.76
C SER A 751 -30.29 18.25 6.81
N LYS A 752 -29.46 17.22 6.85
CA LYS A 752 -28.42 16.95 5.84
C LYS A 752 -28.88 16.00 4.73
N LEU A 753 -30.02 15.34 4.93
CA LEU A 753 -30.59 14.38 3.98
C LEU A 753 -31.47 15.14 2.97
N SER A 754 -31.49 14.68 1.72
CA SER A 754 -32.45 15.16 0.73
C SER A 754 -33.88 14.71 1.08
N ASP A 755 -34.89 15.42 0.58
CA ASP A 755 -36.30 15.03 0.72
C ASP A 755 -36.54 13.57 0.27
N LEU A 756 -35.83 13.12 -0.78
CA LEU A 756 -35.89 11.74 -1.27
C LEU A 756 -35.26 10.75 -0.28
N ALA A 757 -34.12 11.06 0.33
CA ALA A 757 -33.50 10.22 1.35
C ALA A 757 -34.37 10.14 2.63
N ILE A 758 -35.02 11.24 3.02
CA ILE A 758 -35.98 11.27 4.13
C ILE A 758 -37.20 10.38 3.82
N ILE A 759 -37.75 10.48 2.61
CA ILE A 759 -38.90 9.67 2.18
C ILE A 759 -38.52 8.19 2.02
N ALA A 760 -37.32 7.88 1.52
CA ALA A 760 -36.80 6.52 1.37
C ALA A 760 -36.51 5.87 2.74
N GLY A 761 -35.80 6.56 3.64
CA GLY A 761 -35.57 6.10 5.00
C GLY A 761 -36.87 5.92 5.79
N ALA A 762 -37.85 6.81 5.62
CA ALA A 762 -39.19 6.64 6.19
C ALA A 762 -39.93 5.44 5.61
N ALA A 763 -39.83 5.20 4.30
CA ALA A 763 -40.40 4.02 3.65
C ALA A 763 -39.67 2.71 4.02
N HIS A 764 -38.40 2.78 4.40
CA HIS A 764 -37.62 1.65 4.89
C HIS A 764 -37.99 1.31 6.34
N LEU A 765 -38.03 2.32 7.22
CA LEU A 765 -38.42 2.16 8.63
C LEU A 765 -39.87 1.64 8.76
N VAL A 766 -40.80 2.10 7.91
CA VAL A 766 -42.18 1.59 7.86
C VAL A 766 -42.28 0.16 7.31
N ARG A 767 -41.27 -0.34 6.55
CA ARG A 767 -41.17 -1.75 6.14
C ARG A 767 -40.55 -2.64 7.22
N GLN A 768 -39.58 -2.14 8.00
CA GLN A 768 -38.95 -2.84 9.11
C GLN A 768 -39.92 -2.96 10.31
N GLU A 769 -40.32 -1.82 10.87
CA GLU A 769 -41.01 -1.73 12.18
C GLU A 769 -42.53 -1.56 12.06
N GLY A 770 -43.05 -1.29 10.86
CA GLY A 770 -44.46 -0.98 10.65
C GLY A 770 -44.85 0.46 11.00
N LEU A 771 -45.99 0.91 10.49
CA LEU A 771 -46.34 2.35 10.45
C LEU A 771 -46.50 3.02 11.82
N LEU A 772 -46.95 2.31 12.85
CA LEU A 772 -47.20 2.91 14.17
C LEU A 772 -45.92 3.04 14.98
N ASP A 773 -45.12 1.99 15.03
CA ASP A 773 -43.90 1.94 15.82
C ASP A 773 -42.78 2.76 15.16
N ALA A 774 -42.69 2.75 13.82
CA ALA A 774 -41.83 3.67 13.07
C ALA A 774 -42.19 5.16 13.33
N LYS A 775 -43.49 5.51 13.47
CA LYS A 775 -43.90 6.86 13.90
C LYS A 775 -43.48 7.14 15.34
N ALA A 776 -43.62 6.17 16.25
CA ALA A 776 -43.28 6.34 17.66
C ALA A 776 -41.77 6.56 17.85
N MET A 777 -40.92 5.80 17.17
CA MET A 777 -39.46 5.95 17.21
C MET A 777 -39.01 7.32 16.69
N VAL A 778 -39.55 7.76 15.54
CA VAL A 778 -39.20 9.08 14.95
C VAL A 778 -39.72 10.25 15.80
N ALA A 779 -40.83 10.06 16.53
CA ALA A 779 -41.35 11.01 17.52
C ALA A 779 -40.63 10.96 18.89
N GLN A 780 -39.64 10.07 19.06
CA GLN A 780 -38.70 10.09 20.18
C GLN A 780 -37.36 10.69 19.75
N SER A 781 -36.80 10.25 18.62
CA SER A 781 -35.65 10.90 17.97
C SER A 781 -35.74 10.78 16.45
N ALA A 782 -35.58 11.92 15.75
CA ALA A 782 -35.55 11.92 14.29
C ALA A 782 -34.27 11.29 13.73
N GLU A 783 -33.23 11.05 14.54
CA GLU A 783 -31.96 10.45 14.11
C GLU A 783 -32.12 8.99 13.64
N VAL A 784 -33.18 8.30 14.08
CA VAL A 784 -33.55 6.96 13.59
C VAL A 784 -33.74 6.95 12.06
N LEU A 785 -34.25 8.04 11.47
CA LEU A 785 -34.38 8.17 10.02
C LEU A 785 -33.05 8.33 9.30
N LEU A 786 -32.00 8.83 9.95
CA LEU A 786 -30.68 8.94 9.32
C LEU A 786 -30.08 7.56 9.11
N LYS A 787 -30.12 6.69 10.12
CA LYS A 787 -29.68 5.29 10.00
C LYS A 787 -30.53 4.52 8.98
N ALA A 788 -31.86 4.68 9.03
CA ALA A 788 -32.76 4.03 8.08
C ALA A 788 -32.59 4.55 6.63
N ALA A 789 -32.19 5.80 6.43
CA ALA A 789 -31.86 6.34 5.10
C ALA A 789 -30.53 5.79 4.57
N GLN A 790 -29.52 5.63 5.42
CA GLN A 790 -28.25 4.98 5.07
C GLN A 790 -28.44 3.49 4.72
N GLU A 791 -29.22 2.75 5.52
CA GLU A 791 -29.59 1.35 5.22
C GLU A 791 -30.42 1.23 3.93
N ALA A 792 -31.27 2.23 3.62
CA ALA A 792 -32.01 2.27 2.38
C ALA A 792 -31.13 2.57 1.16
N ALA A 793 -30.10 3.43 1.30
CA ALA A 793 -29.14 3.75 0.24
C ALA A 793 -28.26 2.55 -0.09
N ALA A 794 -27.58 1.98 0.91
CA ALA A 794 -26.72 0.80 0.74
C ALA A 794 -27.48 -0.41 0.16
N LYS A 795 -28.77 -0.55 0.51
CA LYS A 795 -29.63 -1.58 -0.10
C LYS A 795 -29.99 -1.26 -1.56
N ALA A 796 -30.24 0.00 -1.92
CA ALA A 796 -30.51 0.39 -3.30
C ALA A 796 -29.26 0.23 -4.18
N GLU A 797 -28.08 0.54 -3.65
CA GLU A 797 -26.78 0.30 -4.29
C GLU A 797 -26.54 -1.21 -4.53
N ALA A 798 -26.83 -2.06 -3.54
CA ALA A 798 -26.74 -3.52 -3.70
C ALA A 798 -27.76 -4.07 -4.72
N GLU A 799 -29.00 -3.57 -4.74
CA GLU A 799 -30.01 -3.95 -5.74
C GLU A 799 -29.62 -3.44 -7.15
N ALA A 800 -28.97 -2.29 -7.28
CA ALA A 800 -28.44 -1.77 -8.54
C ALA A 800 -27.22 -2.56 -9.05
N ALA A 801 -26.28 -2.92 -8.16
CA ALA A 801 -25.12 -3.76 -8.50
C ALA A 801 -25.56 -5.17 -8.95
N ALA A 802 -26.57 -5.75 -8.32
CA ALA A 802 -27.17 -7.02 -8.75
C ALA A 802 -27.80 -6.90 -10.15
N ALA A 803 -28.53 -5.81 -10.42
CA ALA A 803 -29.12 -5.57 -11.74
C ALA A 803 -28.06 -5.32 -12.84
N ALA A 804 -26.94 -4.67 -12.49
CA ALA A 804 -25.81 -4.49 -13.40
C ALA A 804 -25.11 -5.83 -13.72
N ALA A 805 -24.96 -6.72 -12.73
CA ALA A 805 -24.44 -8.06 -12.94
C ALA A 805 -25.38 -8.94 -13.80
N GLU A 806 -26.70 -8.84 -13.59
CA GLU A 806 -27.69 -9.53 -14.43
C GLU A 806 -27.68 -9.01 -15.88
N ALA A 807 -27.51 -7.70 -16.08
CA ALA A 807 -27.35 -7.10 -17.41
C ALA A 807 -26.05 -7.55 -18.10
N ALA A 808 -24.91 -7.55 -17.40
CA ALA A 808 -23.63 -8.01 -17.93
C ALA A 808 -23.66 -9.51 -18.30
N ALA A 809 -24.33 -10.34 -17.49
CA ALA A 809 -24.53 -11.76 -17.81
C ALA A 809 -25.41 -11.96 -19.06
N ALA A 810 -26.43 -11.11 -19.27
CA ALA A 810 -27.26 -11.14 -20.47
C ALA A 810 -26.49 -10.66 -21.73
N GLU A 811 -25.62 -9.66 -21.60
CA GLU A 811 -24.77 -9.18 -22.69
C GLU A 811 -23.69 -10.20 -23.08
N ALA A 812 -23.05 -10.85 -22.10
CA ALA A 812 -22.12 -11.95 -22.33
C ALA A 812 -22.79 -13.15 -23.03
N ALA A 813 -24.04 -13.47 -22.66
CA ALA A 813 -24.81 -14.52 -23.34
C ALA A 813 -25.13 -14.15 -24.80
N ALA A 814 -25.46 -12.90 -25.08
CA ALA A 814 -25.69 -12.41 -26.45
C ALA A 814 -24.41 -12.39 -27.30
N ALA A 815 -23.27 -12.05 -26.70
CA ALA A 815 -21.96 -12.11 -27.36
C ALA A 815 -21.58 -13.56 -27.72
N ALA A 816 -21.83 -14.53 -26.83
CA ALA A 816 -21.59 -15.95 -27.09
C ALA A 816 -22.44 -16.51 -28.24
N GLU A 817 -23.69 -16.05 -28.39
CA GLU A 817 -24.56 -16.46 -29.51
C GLU A 817 -24.06 -15.89 -30.86
N ALA A 818 -23.44 -14.70 -30.87
CA ALA A 818 -22.89 -14.08 -32.07
C ALA A 818 -21.62 -14.76 -32.63
N VAL A 819 -20.83 -15.45 -31.79
CA VAL A 819 -19.61 -16.18 -32.21
C VAL A 819 -19.95 -17.49 -32.97
N ALA A 820 -21.20 -17.93 -32.95
CA ALA A 820 -21.63 -19.19 -33.57
C ALA A 820 -21.74 -19.17 -35.12
N GLU A 821 -21.74 -18.01 -35.77
CA GLU A 821 -21.87 -17.86 -37.24
C GLU A 821 -20.57 -17.42 -37.94
N ILE A 822 -19.42 -18.03 -37.61
CA ILE A 822 -18.21 -17.90 -38.45
C ILE A 822 -18.45 -18.61 -39.81
N PRO A 823 -18.27 -17.93 -40.96
CA PRO A 823 -18.39 -18.57 -42.27
C PRO A 823 -17.40 -19.74 -42.44
N SER A 824 -17.87 -20.87 -42.98
CA SER A 824 -17.04 -22.08 -43.17
C SER A 824 -15.75 -21.84 -43.93
N ASP A 825 -15.80 -20.90 -44.87
CA ASP A 825 -14.76 -20.68 -45.85
C ASP A 825 -13.65 -19.77 -45.25
N LEU A 826 -14.04 -18.82 -44.39
CA LEU A 826 -13.13 -18.04 -43.54
C LEU A 826 -12.35 -18.95 -42.58
N ALA A 827 -13.03 -19.88 -41.92
CA ALA A 827 -12.41 -20.84 -41.01
C ALA A 827 -11.39 -21.74 -41.73
N ALA A 828 -11.67 -22.14 -42.97
CA ALA A 828 -10.74 -22.91 -43.80
C ALA A 828 -9.49 -22.10 -44.19
N VAL A 829 -9.60 -20.79 -44.45
CA VAL A 829 -8.47 -19.91 -44.75
C VAL A 829 -7.60 -19.63 -43.51
N ILE A 830 -8.20 -19.44 -42.33
CA ILE A 830 -7.45 -19.30 -41.07
C ILE A 830 -6.67 -20.59 -40.75
N ASP A 831 -7.30 -21.76 -40.91
CA ASP A 831 -6.64 -23.06 -40.75
C ASP A 831 -5.53 -23.29 -41.79
N ALA A 832 -5.72 -22.85 -43.05
CA ALA A 832 -4.68 -22.86 -44.07
C ALA A 832 -3.45 -22.01 -43.68
N ILE A 833 -3.66 -20.82 -43.09
CA ILE A 833 -2.59 -19.93 -42.60
C ILE A 833 -1.89 -20.53 -41.38
N ARG A 834 -2.64 -21.12 -40.43
CA ARG A 834 -2.09 -21.84 -39.27
C ARG A 834 -1.24 -23.05 -39.69
N ARG A 835 -1.60 -23.75 -40.78
CA ARG A 835 -0.84 -24.87 -41.37
C ARG A 835 0.32 -24.43 -42.28
N SER A 836 0.41 -23.15 -42.62
CA SER A 836 1.45 -22.61 -43.50
C SER A 836 2.81 -22.52 -42.78
N PRO A 837 3.93 -22.31 -43.49
CA PRO A 837 5.25 -22.11 -42.87
C PRO A 837 5.37 -20.94 -41.89
N LEU A 838 4.36 -20.07 -41.78
CA LEU A 838 4.32 -18.98 -40.80
C LEU A 838 3.72 -19.37 -39.44
N SER A 839 2.97 -20.48 -39.37
CA SER A 839 2.26 -20.95 -38.17
C SER A 839 1.48 -19.84 -37.44
N LEU A 840 0.78 -19.00 -38.20
CA LEU A 840 0.13 -17.80 -37.68
C LEU A 840 -1.28 -18.07 -37.14
N GLU A 841 -1.57 -17.47 -35.99
CA GLU A 841 -2.89 -17.45 -35.38
C GLU A 841 -3.51 -16.06 -35.64
N LEU A 842 -4.40 -15.98 -36.63
CA LEU A 842 -5.12 -14.75 -36.93
C LEU A 842 -6.52 -14.80 -36.29
N PRO A 843 -6.95 -13.81 -35.50
CA PRO A 843 -8.31 -13.74 -34.99
C PRO A 843 -9.31 -13.61 -36.15
N PRO A 844 -10.57 -14.09 -36.02
CA PRO A 844 -11.54 -14.10 -37.12
C PRO A 844 -11.91 -12.72 -37.66
N ASN A 845 -11.66 -11.65 -36.89
CA ASN A 845 -11.86 -10.26 -37.28
C ASN A 845 -10.56 -9.57 -37.78
N HIS A 846 -9.51 -10.33 -38.10
CA HIS A 846 -8.23 -9.76 -38.53
C HIS A 846 -8.35 -9.01 -39.86
N LYS A 847 -7.68 -7.86 -39.93
CA LYS A 847 -7.68 -6.98 -41.10
C LYS A 847 -7.21 -7.72 -42.35
N GLY A 848 -7.96 -7.57 -43.44
CA GLY A 848 -7.69 -8.18 -44.74
C GLY A 848 -8.13 -9.62 -44.93
N LEU A 849 -8.66 -10.33 -43.91
CA LEU A 849 -9.11 -11.72 -44.07
C LEU A 849 -10.21 -11.86 -45.14
N ASP A 850 -11.15 -10.91 -45.22
CA ASP A 850 -12.21 -10.89 -46.23
C ASP A 850 -11.65 -10.90 -47.67
N ALA A 851 -10.49 -10.30 -47.91
CA ALA A 851 -9.85 -10.25 -49.23
C ALA A 851 -9.22 -11.59 -49.66
N ILE A 852 -9.02 -12.51 -48.72
CA ILE A 852 -8.49 -13.86 -48.97
C ILE A 852 -9.48 -14.99 -48.65
N ALA A 853 -10.66 -14.68 -48.08
CA ALA A 853 -11.69 -15.67 -47.75
C ALA A 853 -12.17 -16.50 -48.97
N ASP A 854 -12.24 -15.89 -50.15
CA ASP A 854 -12.58 -16.56 -51.42
C ASP A 854 -11.40 -17.34 -52.05
N MET A 855 -10.20 -17.32 -51.46
CA MET A 855 -9.01 -17.97 -52.04
C MET A 855 -8.92 -19.45 -51.66
N PRO A 856 -8.64 -20.35 -52.63
CA PRO A 856 -8.47 -21.77 -52.32
C PRO A 856 -7.20 -22.00 -51.49
N GLU A 857 -7.28 -22.82 -50.44
CA GLU A 857 -6.20 -23.20 -49.49
C GLU A 857 -4.81 -23.28 -50.13
N ARG A 858 -4.67 -23.94 -51.28
CA ARG A 858 -3.40 -24.08 -52.00
C ARG A 858 -2.79 -22.75 -52.45
N LEU A 859 -3.60 -21.83 -52.96
CA LEU A 859 -3.15 -20.51 -53.41
C LEU A 859 -2.68 -19.66 -52.22
N VAL A 860 -3.34 -19.79 -51.05
CA VAL A 860 -2.91 -19.14 -49.81
C VAL A 860 -1.55 -19.69 -49.38
N THR A 861 -1.37 -21.01 -49.36
CA THR A 861 -0.07 -21.64 -49.03
C THR A 861 1.03 -21.32 -50.03
N ASP A 862 0.72 -21.30 -51.34
CA ASP A 862 1.64 -20.88 -52.41
C ASP A 862 2.04 -19.39 -52.26
N ALA A 863 1.10 -18.52 -51.92
CA ALA A 863 1.33 -17.09 -51.68
C ALA A 863 2.18 -16.84 -50.43
N VAL A 864 1.89 -17.51 -49.30
CA VAL A 864 2.75 -17.49 -48.11
C VAL A 864 4.17 -17.96 -48.45
N THR A 865 4.29 -19.04 -49.24
CA THR A 865 5.60 -19.58 -49.63
C THR A 865 6.38 -18.60 -50.53
N LEU A 866 5.70 -17.86 -51.41
CA LEU A 866 6.31 -16.79 -52.21
C LEU A 866 6.73 -15.61 -51.32
N LEU A 867 5.88 -15.17 -50.40
CA LEU A 867 6.18 -14.07 -49.47
C LEU A 867 7.40 -14.38 -48.59
N VAL A 868 7.43 -15.57 -47.97
CA VAL A 868 8.58 -16.05 -47.19
C VAL A 868 9.86 -16.14 -48.03
N ARG A 869 9.77 -16.44 -49.34
CA ARG A 869 10.93 -16.44 -50.25
C ARG A 869 11.45 -15.04 -50.57
N GLU A 870 10.60 -14.02 -50.59
CA GLU A 870 10.96 -12.67 -51.08
C GLU A 870 11.20 -11.62 -49.99
N VAL A 871 10.60 -11.75 -48.80
CA VAL A 871 10.86 -10.88 -47.64
C VAL A 871 11.41 -11.64 -46.41
N GLY A 872 11.64 -12.95 -46.52
CA GLY A 872 12.10 -13.80 -45.41
C GLY A 872 10.98 -14.14 -44.41
N TRP A 873 11.24 -15.12 -43.53
CA TRP A 873 10.22 -15.63 -42.61
C TRP A 873 9.70 -14.58 -41.63
N ALA A 874 10.59 -13.81 -40.99
CA ALA A 874 10.20 -12.78 -40.02
C ALA A 874 9.40 -11.63 -40.66
N GLY A 875 9.86 -11.12 -41.81
CA GLY A 875 9.14 -10.08 -42.56
C GLY A 875 7.79 -10.57 -43.07
N ALA A 876 7.72 -11.80 -43.59
CA ALA A 876 6.45 -12.40 -44.00
C ALA A 876 5.49 -12.62 -42.82
N LYS A 877 5.99 -12.97 -41.63
CA LYS A 877 5.18 -13.06 -40.42
C LYS A 877 4.60 -11.70 -40.01
N GLN A 878 5.44 -10.66 -40.02
CA GLN A 878 5.02 -9.29 -39.67
C GLN A 878 3.98 -8.74 -40.64
N TYR A 879 4.22 -8.78 -41.96
CA TYR A 879 3.27 -8.22 -42.93
C TYR A 879 1.88 -8.88 -42.84
N VAL A 880 1.80 -10.19 -42.57
CA VAL A 880 0.51 -10.90 -42.44
C VAL A 880 -0.20 -10.60 -41.12
N LEU A 881 0.52 -10.20 -40.06
CA LEU A 881 -0.03 -9.69 -38.80
C LEU A 881 -0.44 -8.20 -38.86
N GLU A 882 0.08 -7.43 -39.82
CA GLU A 882 -0.33 -6.04 -40.06
C GLU A 882 -1.51 -5.95 -41.04
N ASP A 883 -1.51 -6.77 -42.09
CA ASP A 883 -2.62 -6.90 -43.03
C ASP A 883 -2.61 -8.22 -43.82
N ALA A 884 -3.68 -9.01 -43.73
CA ALA A 884 -3.82 -10.23 -44.52
C ALA A 884 -4.05 -9.95 -46.03
N GLU A 885 -4.38 -8.70 -46.44
CA GLU A 885 -4.43 -8.31 -47.86
C GLU A 885 -3.08 -8.51 -48.58
N VAL A 886 -1.95 -8.51 -47.87
CA VAL A 886 -0.62 -8.79 -48.47
C VAL A 886 -0.55 -10.21 -49.06
N LEU A 887 -1.30 -11.18 -48.49
CA LEU A 887 -1.42 -12.52 -49.07
C LEU A 887 -2.21 -12.52 -50.38
N ALA A 888 -3.18 -11.62 -50.54
CA ALA A 888 -3.91 -11.47 -51.80
C ALA A 888 -3.01 -10.90 -52.91
N GLU A 889 -2.16 -9.92 -52.59
CA GLU A 889 -1.17 -9.39 -53.55
C GLU A 889 -0.13 -10.46 -53.94
N ALA A 890 0.40 -11.21 -52.95
CA ALA A 890 1.32 -12.31 -53.19
C ALA A 890 0.69 -13.45 -54.01
N ALA A 891 -0.60 -13.73 -53.83
CA ALA A 891 -1.35 -14.70 -54.65
C ALA A 891 -1.49 -14.25 -56.11
N VAL A 892 -1.77 -12.96 -56.35
CA VAL A 892 -1.84 -12.38 -57.70
C VAL A 892 -0.48 -12.43 -58.39
N GLU A 893 0.61 -12.12 -57.69
CA GLU A 893 1.96 -12.26 -58.26
C GLU A 893 2.35 -13.73 -58.48
N TYR A 894 2.03 -14.65 -57.56
CA TYR A 894 2.28 -16.09 -57.77
C TYR A 894 1.61 -16.59 -59.05
N ILE A 895 0.34 -16.23 -59.27
CA ILE A 895 -0.39 -16.55 -60.50
C ILE A 895 0.36 -15.96 -61.70
N ALA A 896 0.78 -14.69 -61.66
CA ALA A 896 1.51 -14.06 -62.77
C ALA A 896 2.89 -14.68 -63.05
N GLN A 897 3.67 -15.04 -62.02
CA GLN A 897 4.95 -15.75 -62.16
C GLN A 897 4.72 -17.12 -62.82
N ARG A 898 3.69 -17.88 -62.38
CA ARG A 898 3.31 -19.16 -62.97
C ARG A 898 2.83 -19.03 -64.42
N ASP A 899 1.97 -18.06 -64.70
CA ASP A 899 1.43 -17.79 -66.04
C ASP A 899 2.55 -17.41 -67.04
N ALA A 900 3.65 -16.83 -66.54
CA ALA A 900 4.86 -16.56 -67.32
C ALA A 900 5.72 -17.81 -67.52
N GLU A 901 5.88 -18.66 -66.50
CA GLU A 901 6.60 -19.94 -66.64
C GLU A 901 5.88 -20.93 -67.58
N GLU A 902 4.56 -21.05 -67.52
CA GLU A 902 3.79 -21.92 -68.43
C GLU A 902 3.88 -21.42 -69.89
N LYS A 903 3.87 -20.09 -70.13
CA LYS A 903 4.14 -19.51 -71.46
C LYS A 903 5.59 -19.71 -71.92
N ALA A 904 6.56 -19.67 -71.00
CA ALA A 904 7.96 -19.93 -71.32
C ALA A 904 8.22 -21.40 -71.67
N ARG A 905 7.50 -22.34 -71.02
CA ARG A 905 7.52 -23.77 -71.37
C ARG A 905 6.88 -24.01 -72.73
N ALA A 906 5.64 -23.53 -72.94
CA ALA A 906 4.96 -23.67 -74.23
C ALA A 906 5.81 -23.11 -75.40
N LYS A 907 6.41 -21.93 -75.23
CA LYS A 907 7.33 -21.38 -76.25
C LYS A 907 8.59 -22.24 -76.45
N LYS A 908 9.14 -22.83 -75.40
CA LYS A 908 10.30 -23.72 -75.53
C LYS A 908 9.92 -25.00 -76.29
N ASP A 909 8.74 -25.55 -76.02
CA ASP A 909 8.23 -26.74 -76.69
C ASP A 909 7.94 -26.45 -78.19
N ASP A 910 7.48 -25.24 -78.54
CA ASP A 910 7.40 -24.75 -79.93
C ASP A 910 8.80 -24.54 -80.56
N ASP A 911 9.75 -23.89 -79.85
CA ASP A 911 11.11 -23.60 -80.35
C ASP A 911 11.96 -24.89 -80.53
N ASP A 912 11.69 -25.96 -79.77
CA ASP A 912 12.40 -27.26 -79.88
C ASP A 912 11.93 -28.09 -81.10
N ASP A 913 10.74 -27.84 -81.66
CA ASP A 913 10.25 -28.48 -82.91
C ASP A 913 10.79 -27.76 -84.18
N GLU A 914 11.03 -26.44 -84.14
CA GLU A 914 11.78 -25.70 -85.20
C GLU A 914 13.31 -25.71 -84.97
N GLY A 915 13.88 -26.91 -84.81
CA GLY A 915 15.27 -27.12 -84.35
C GLY A 915 16.35 -26.27 -85.04
N GLY A 916 16.85 -25.25 -84.33
CA GLY A 916 17.80 -24.26 -84.88
C GLY A 916 18.85 -23.63 -83.93
N GLY A 917 18.73 -23.81 -82.62
CA GLY A 917 19.81 -23.64 -81.62
C GLY A 917 20.49 -22.27 -81.44
N SER A 918 20.06 -21.51 -80.43
CA SER A 918 20.98 -20.81 -79.50
C SER A 918 20.24 -20.37 -78.22
N ALA A 919 20.82 -20.58 -77.04
CA ALA A 919 20.17 -20.24 -75.76
C ALA A 919 20.26 -18.72 -75.45
N PRO A 920 19.14 -18.04 -75.13
CA PRO A 920 19.16 -16.67 -74.63
C PRO A 920 19.60 -16.61 -73.16
N PRO A 921 20.17 -15.48 -72.69
CA PRO A 921 20.50 -15.29 -71.28
C PRO A 921 19.23 -15.14 -70.41
N PRO A 922 19.28 -15.47 -69.11
CA PRO A 922 18.14 -15.32 -68.21
C PRO A 922 17.77 -13.84 -68.04
N ALA A 923 16.48 -13.54 -68.16
CA ALA A 923 15.95 -12.20 -67.88
C ALA A 923 15.99 -11.90 -66.38
N GLN A 924 16.31 -10.65 -66.02
CA GLN A 924 16.21 -10.19 -64.63
C GLN A 924 14.74 -10.17 -64.19
N ARG A 925 14.44 -10.80 -63.06
CA ARG A 925 13.12 -10.75 -62.42
C ARG A 925 12.94 -9.40 -61.69
N PRO A 926 11.74 -8.78 -61.72
CA PRO A 926 11.38 -7.78 -60.71
C PRO A 926 11.24 -8.46 -59.34
N SER A 927 11.14 -7.67 -58.26
CA SER A 927 10.97 -8.19 -56.89
C SER A 927 10.07 -7.29 -56.04
N MET A 928 9.25 -7.90 -55.17
CA MET A 928 8.30 -7.18 -54.29
C MET A 928 8.96 -6.17 -53.35
N ALA A 929 10.24 -6.38 -52.99
CA ALA A 929 10.99 -5.49 -52.11
C ALA A 929 11.03 -4.02 -52.60
N ALA A 930 10.91 -3.78 -53.92
CA ALA A 930 10.88 -2.44 -54.50
C ALA A 930 9.50 -1.76 -54.44
N THR A 931 8.40 -2.51 -54.26
CA THR A 931 7.03 -1.97 -54.14
C THR A 931 6.61 -1.84 -52.68
N LEU A 932 6.86 -2.85 -51.83
CA LEU A 932 6.49 -2.80 -50.41
C LEU A 932 7.19 -1.67 -49.65
N GLY A 933 8.48 -1.42 -49.95
CA GLY A 933 9.24 -0.30 -49.36
C GLY A 933 8.71 1.10 -49.69
N ALA A 934 7.80 1.24 -50.67
CA ALA A 934 7.12 2.50 -50.97
C ALA A 934 5.76 2.66 -50.25
N ALA A 935 5.17 1.56 -49.76
CA ALA A 935 3.89 1.57 -49.06
C ALA A 935 4.06 1.97 -47.58
N ALA A 936 5.03 1.38 -46.88
CA ALA A 936 5.33 1.71 -45.47
C ALA A 936 5.61 3.21 -45.26
N LEU A 937 6.37 3.82 -46.19
CA LEU A 937 6.73 5.24 -46.19
C LEU A 937 5.56 6.19 -46.51
N ALA A 938 4.38 5.66 -46.85
CA ALA A 938 3.14 6.41 -47.03
C ALA A 938 2.14 6.25 -45.86
N ALA A 939 2.35 5.25 -44.99
CA ALA A 939 1.44 4.93 -43.89
C ALA A 939 1.69 5.77 -42.63
N SER A 940 2.95 6.06 -42.27
CA SER A 940 3.31 6.78 -41.02
C SER A 940 2.99 8.29 -41.00
N GLY A 941 2.06 8.75 -41.84
CA GLY A 941 1.81 10.16 -42.17
C GLY A 941 0.44 10.74 -41.76
N ARG A 942 -0.28 10.12 -40.82
CA ARG A 942 -1.57 10.54 -40.19
C ARG A 942 -1.85 9.61 -39.00
N ALA A 943 -2.38 10.02 -37.86
CA ALA A 943 -2.72 11.34 -37.28
C ALA A 943 -2.41 11.26 -35.75
N GLN A 944 -2.67 12.21 -34.84
CA GLN A 944 -3.87 13.03 -34.52
C GLN A 944 -3.40 14.41 -33.97
N GLN A 945 -4.17 15.38 -33.44
CA GLN A 945 -5.58 15.49 -33.00
C GLN A 945 -6.28 16.79 -33.56
N PRO A 946 -7.20 17.53 -32.88
CA PRO A 946 -8.63 17.27 -33.08
C PRO A 946 -9.51 18.48 -33.45
N ALA A 947 -10.78 18.16 -33.73
CA ALA A 947 -12.03 18.94 -33.56
C ALA A 947 -12.03 20.48 -33.58
N TYR A 948 -12.84 21.04 -34.50
CA TYR A 948 -13.72 22.18 -34.19
C TYR A 948 -14.99 22.14 -35.05
N ALA A 949 -16.16 22.47 -34.46
CA ALA A 949 -17.45 22.44 -35.15
C ALA A 949 -18.29 23.69 -34.87
N ALA A 950 -18.73 24.41 -35.91
CA ALA A 950 -19.76 25.44 -35.79
C ALA A 950 -20.45 25.84 -37.11
N ARG A 951 -21.80 25.87 -37.04
CA ARG A 951 -22.74 26.77 -37.76
C ARG A 951 -22.85 26.74 -39.29
N ALA A 952 -24.00 26.22 -39.72
CA ALA A 952 -24.67 26.51 -40.99
C ALA A 952 -25.02 28.00 -41.21
N SER A 953 -25.32 28.37 -42.46
CA SER A 953 -26.63 28.96 -42.83
C SER A 953 -26.81 29.18 -44.34
N GLU A 954 -28.10 29.19 -44.75
CA GLU A 954 -28.71 29.84 -45.93
C GLU A 954 -28.24 29.52 -47.37
N ALA A 955 -29.18 28.97 -48.16
CA ALA A 955 -29.25 29.13 -49.61
C ALA A 955 -29.91 30.49 -49.97
N PRO A 956 -29.87 30.94 -51.25
CA PRO A 956 -31.12 30.80 -52.01
C PRO A 956 -31.02 30.65 -53.55
N SER A 957 -31.88 29.77 -54.08
CA SER A 957 -32.80 30.02 -55.22
C SER A 957 -32.28 30.18 -56.67
N ALA A 958 -32.62 29.15 -57.48
CA ALA A 958 -33.13 29.25 -58.87
C ALA A 958 -32.14 29.63 -60.01
N ARG A 959 -32.42 29.38 -61.31
CA ARG A 959 -33.71 29.09 -61.98
C ARG A 959 -33.58 28.41 -63.38
N ARG A 960 -34.37 27.36 -63.60
CA ARG A 960 -34.97 26.89 -64.90
C ARG A 960 -34.10 26.26 -66.03
N THR A 961 -34.80 25.39 -66.78
CA THR A 961 -34.55 24.81 -68.13
C THR A 961 -33.29 23.93 -68.33
N GLY A 962 -33.37 22.71 -68.87
CA GLY A 962 -34.52 21.83 -69.14
C GLY A 962 -34.42 21.03 -70.45
N THR A 963 -34.75 19.72 -70.42
CA THR A 963 -34.76 18.73 -71.54
C THR A 963 -33.38 18.45 -72.20
N SER A 964 -33.05 17.26 -72.73
CA SER A 964 -33.83 16.02 -72.98
C SER A 964 -32.98 14.72 -72.95
N CYS A 965 -33.59 13.63 -72.48
CA CYS A 965 -33.48 12.23 -72.98
C CYS A 965 -32.11 11.53 -73.25
N ASN A 966 -31.85 10.53 -72.40
CA ASN A 966 -31.59 9.11 -72.72
C ASN A 966 -30.17 8.56 -73.06
N THR A 967 -30.03 7.28 -72.66
CA THR A 967 -29.10 6.22 -73.13
C THR A 967 -27.59 6.33 -72.89
N ALA A 968 -27.19 5.87 -71.69
CA ALA A 968 -26.53 4.56 -71.45
C ALA A 968 -25.13 4.21 -72.02
N THR A 969 -24.53 3.22 -71.34
CA THR A 969 -23.40 2.32 -71.72
C THR A 969 -21.98 2.89 -71.85
N GLU A 970 -21.15 2.46 -70.88
CA GLU A 970 -19.83 1.85 -71.06
C GLU A 970 -18.58 2.64 -71.53
N ALA A 971 -17.69 2.84 -70.54
CA ALA A 971 -16.35 2.21 -70.49
C ALA A 971 -15.12 2.84 -71.16
N ARG A 972 -14.01 2.72 -70.40
CA ARG A 972 -12.60 2.58 -70.83
C ARG A 972 -11.91 3.71 -71.61
N SER A 973 -11.24 4.55 -70.81
CA SER A 973 -9.75 4.54 -70.69
C SER A 973 -8.88 5.55 -71.46
N ARG A 974 -7.64 5.70 -70.94
CA ARG A 974 -6.38 6.11 -71.60
C ARG A 974 -6.13 7.60 -71.95
N SER A 975 -5.55 8.27 -70.94
CA SER A 975 -4.13 8.72 -70.93
C SER A 975 -3.67 10.01 -71.67
N PHE A 976 -2.41 10.36 -71.35
CA PHE A 976 -1.51 11.37 -71.95
C PHE A 976 -1.70 12.87 -71.67
N ALA A 977 -1.06 13.26 -70.56
CA ALA A 977 -0.37 14.52 -70.28
C ALA A 977 0.12 15.38 -71.48
N ARG A 978 0.04 16.70 -71.28
CA ARG A 978 1.02 17.73 -71.70
C ARG A 978 1.14 18.74 -70.55
N LEU A 979 2.31 18.93 -69.95
CA LEU A 979 3.44 19.76 -70.41
C LEU A 979 3.15 21.27 -70.47
N LYS A 980 3.91 22.01 -69.64
CA LYS A 980 4.83 23.12 -69.98
C LYS A 980 4.57 24.51 -69.34
N GLU A 981 5.70 25.19 -69.16
CA GLU A 981 5.94 26.65 -69.03
C GLU A 981 5.76 27.35 -67.66
N SER A 982 6.93 27.58 -67.05
CA SER A 982 7.32 28.55 -66.02
C SER A 982 7.88 29.84 -66.69
N PRO A 983 8.57 30.79 -66.00
CA PRO A 983 8.47 31.34 -64.64
C PRO A 983 8.39 32.92 -64.64
N GLY A 984 8.34 33.57 -63.46
CA GLY A 984 8.96 34.91 -63.31
C GLY A 984 8.37 35.93 -62.30
N LEU A 985 9.15 36.25 -61.24
CA LEU A 985 9.52 37.60 -60.71
C LEU A 985 8.46 38.75 -60.72
N ALA A 986 8.18 39.54 -59.65
CA ALA A 986 8.95 39.94 -58.46
C ALA A 986 8.19 41.01 -57.61
N LEU A 987 8.86 41.50 -56.55
CA LEU A 987 8.83 42.87 -55.94
C LEU A 987 7.90 43.22 -54.75
N LEU A 988 8.52 43.92 -53.78
CA LEU A 988 8.01 44.72 -52.63
C LEU A 988 7.52 43.98 -51.35
N ALA A 989 7.59 44.55 -50.13
CA ALA A 989 8.64 45.33 -49.42
C ALA A 989 8.19 45.78 -48.00
N ALA A 990 9.12 45.79 -47.02
CA ALA A 990 9.03 46.35 -45.63
C ALA A 990 7.98 45.74 -44.67
N GLY A 991 8.15 45.74 -43.33
CA GLY A 991 9.27 46.12 -42.45
C GLY A 991 9.08 45.49 -41.04
N SER A 992 10.11 45.16 -40.24
CA SER A 992 10.97 46.06 -39.42
C SER A 992 10.34 46.43 -38.05
N ILE A 993 10.85 45.91 -36.90
CA ILE A 993 11.89 46.49 -35.98
C ILE A 993 11.29 47.40 -34.85
N VAL A 994 11.68 47.40 -33.55
CA VAL A 994 12.59 46.59 -32.70
C VAL A 994 12.58 47.03 -31.18
N TRP A 995 13.18 46.22 -30.29
CA TRP A 995 13.86 46.50 -28.98
C TRP A 995 13.14 46.60 -27.59
N ASN A 996 13.84 46.00 -26.62
CA ASN A 996 13.69 45.85 -25.15
C ASN A 996 14.25 47.05 -24.34
N LEU A 997 14.07 47.08 -22.98
CA LEU A 997 15.18 47.07 -21.97
C LEU A 997 14.81 47.34 -20.47
N LEU A 998 15.71 46.87 -19.57
CA LEU A 998 16.11 47.38 -18.22
C LEU A 998 15.42 46.91 -16.89
N GLY A 999 16.25 46.32 -15.99
CA GLY A 999 16.19 46.48 -14.51
C GLY A 999 17.13 47.63 -14.04
N PRO A 1000 17.89 47.59 -12.90
CA PRO A 1000 18.15 46.50 -11.92
C PRO A 1000 18.34 46.99 -10.42
N LEU A 1001 19.03 46.18 -9.56
CA LEU A 1001 19.65 46.47 -8.23
C LEU A 1001 18.72 46.61 -6.99
N GLY A 1002 19.11 46.30 -5.74
CA GLY A 1002 20.34 45.72 -5.16
C GLY A 1002 20.36 45.81 -3.60
N GLY A 1003 20.99 44.89 -2.86
CA GLY A 1003 20.97 44.83 -1.36
C GLY A 1003 22.31 45.20 -0.65
N VAL A 1004 22.39 45.16 0.71
CA VAL A 1004 23.65 45.09 1.55
C VAL A 1004 23.44 45.18 3.11
N LEU A 1005 24.36 44.58 3.90
CA LEU A 1005 24.74 44.80 5.34
C LEU A 1005 23.98 44.20 6.59
N VAL A 1006 24.43 43.00 7.01
CA VAL A 1006 24.96 42.59 8.36
C VAL A 1006 24.44 43.22 9.68
N LYS A 1007 23.99 42.37 10.64
CA LYS A 1007 24.42 42.42 12.06
C LYS A 1007 24.19 41.12 12.88
N VAL A 1008 24.95 40.97 13.98
CA VAL A 1008 24.98 39.79 14.89
C VAL A 1008 24.38 40.12 16.26
N ALA A 1009 23.53 39.24 16.83
CA ALA A 1009 23.23 39.19 18.28
C ALA A 1009 22.55 37.87 18.78
N GLN A 1010 23.31 37.08 19.55
CA GLN A 1010 22.95 36.46 20.85
C GLN A 1010 21.58 35.78 21.12
N HIS A 1011 21.65 34.50 21.53
CA HIS A 1011 20.75 33.84 22.51
C HIS A 1011 20.56 34.68 23.79
N PRO A 1012 19.40 34.63 24.48
CA PRO A 1012 19.19 33.58 25.49
C PRO A 1012 17.76 33.04 25.65
N SER A 1013 17.66 31.98 26.45
CA SER A 1013 16.44 31.32 26.93
C SER A 1013 15.57 32.20 27.87
N ALA A 1014 14.25 32.02 27.81
CA ALA A 1014 13.37 32.27 28.96
C ALA A 1014 12.09 31.41 28.90
N THR A 1015 11.82 30.64 29.97
CA THR A 1015 10.45 30.22 30.29
C THR A 1015 9.70 31.40 30.94
N PRO A 1016 8.37 31.37 30.92
CA PRO A 1016 7.71 31.42 32.22
C PRO A 1016 6.50 30.48 32.32
N SER A 1017 6.41 29.76 33.44
CA SER A 1017 5.11 29.32 33.95
C SER A 1017 4.41 30.50 34.62
N PHE A 1018 3.09 30.62 34.45
CA PHE A 1018 2.27 31.33 35.43
C PHE A 1018 0.85 30.79 35.47
N SER A 1019 0.32 30.64 36.68
CA SER A 1019 -1.02 30.11 36.95
C SER A 1019 -2.01 31.22 37.28
N THR A 1020 -3.19 31.18 36.65
CA THR A 1020 -4.39 31.87 37.13
C THR A 1020 -5.63 31.05 36.82
N GLY A 1021 -6.13 30.30 37.80
CA GLY A 1021 -7.47 29.71 37.72
C GLY A 1021 -8.52 30.69 38.25
N ARG A 1022 -9.69 30.75 37.61
CA ARG A 1022 -10.91 31.23 38.29
C ARG A 1022 -12.19 30.62 37.71
N ASN A 1023 -13.09 30.23 38.61
CA ASN A 1023 -14.34 29.57 38.29
C ASN A 1023 -15.40 30.57 37.79
N SER A 1024 -16.22 30.15 36.82
CA SER A 1024 -17.62 30.54 36.71
C SER A 1024 -18.46 29.37 36.21
N ARG A 1025 -19.50 29.00 36.96
CA ARG A 1025 -20.41 27.87 36.65
C ARG A 1025 -21.37 28.22 35.51
N GLY A 1026 -21.84 27.22 34.77
CA GLY A 1026 -22.78 27.41 33.65
C GLY A 1026 -23.68 26.22 33.30
N THR A 1027 -23.96 25.32 34.26
CA THR A 1027 -25.02 24.28 34.22
C THR A 1027 -25.46 23.71 32.86
N ILE A 1028 -24.95 22.52 32.53
CA ILE A 1028 -25.71 21.55 31.75
C ILE A 1028 -26.90 21.09 32.61
N VAL A 1029 -28.10 21.04 32.04
CA VAL A 1029 -29.22 20.25 32.56
C VAL A 1029 -29.56 19.22 31.50
N ALA A 1030 -29.14 17.99 31.74
CA ALA A 1030 -29.68 16.82 31.04
C ALA A 1030 -30.75 16.18 31.92
N ASN A 1031 -31.83 15.69 31.32
CA ASN A 1031 -32.37 14.37 31.66
C ASN A 1031 -33.53 13.93 30.75
N ALA A 1032 -33.58 12.61 30.54
CA ALA A 1032 -34.75 11.79 30.20
C ALA A 1032 -35.57 12.18 28.96
N ALA A 1033 -35.24 11.55 27.83
CA ALA A 1033 -35.77 10.20 27.57
C ALA A 1033 -34.63 9.30 27.05
#